data_AF-A0A1Y0RJA4-F1
#
_entry.id   AF-A0A1Y0RJA4-F1
#
_cell.length_a   1.000
_cell.length_b   1.000
_cell.length_c   1.000
_cell.angle_alpha   90.00
_cell.angle_beta   90.00
_cell.angle_gamma   90.00
#
_symmetry.space_group_name_H-M   'P 1'
#
loop_
_entity.id
_entity.type
_entity.pdbx_description
1 polymer ?
#
loop_
_entity_poly.entity_id
_entity_poly.type
_entity_poly.pdbx_seq_one_letter_code
_entity_poly.pdbx_strand_id
1 'polypeptide(L)'
;MSKLVVLKFADGSFEQGFSVTLQIGEEGERPSTEITGKLPAAGEMPLYYSHWQASYRSLDKPYRLSADKIQVTNVSITQNCDNIAHILRSHFNSWLRSEEFRPIREKWLEKLLPTDEVRVILQTEDPQLQLLPWHHWDLLERYPKAEFALASPRYEKITSNKTYNEKLNILAIVGNSQGIDTAADRALLQQLTDADVTFLVEPQRKELTDSLWGKSWDILFFAGHSSSHGKDGTGRIYLNQTDSLTISELRYALRKAVQRGLQLAIFNSCDGLGLARELADLQIPQMIVMREPVPDLVAQEFLKYFLEGFAGGESFYQAVREARERLQGLEDKFPCATWLPMICQNLAQVPSTWQEMTGKVEPQPREVTLAPPVQPPRFAVVLLSSVMMTALVCGLRFLGLLQTTELQVFDQMMRLRPLILHELPDPRLLIVAIDDDDIEAQRQKGEDVNGKSISDISLNKLLEKLHQHQPRAIGLDLYRDFKAQYPDLILRLEKTENLIGLCKHSDTVTPVKGIAPPPEIPTQHLGFSDFIHDPDWVVRRNLLFMKPEPISPCPALYAFSTQLALRYLFAAKGIQPKFTNTGNLQLGSTVFPHLGSRTGGYQTIDANGGQILLNYRSSQNIAEQVTLTQLLSDQVNPSAIKDRIVLIGVVAKGESRDYWATPYENQFDKQMPGVIVQAHMVSQLLSTVLDKRPLLQVWSLWAEIIWISGWSLVGGVLALRVRLLPRLALFVCLSCGFLWVLCFSLLIQAYWVPFIPSALALMGTGSVVIVSKLK
;
A
#
# COMPACT_ATOMS: atom_id res chain seq x y z
N MET A 1 4.95 -7.34 -20.46
CA MET A 1 6.03 -6.34 -20.66
C MET A 1 7.33 -7.02 -20.31
N SER A 2 8.33 -6.92 -21.17
CA SER A 2 9.61 -7.58 -21.00
C SER A 2 10.47 -6.84 -19.98
N LYS A 3 11.16 -7.61 -19.13
CA LYS A 3 12.03 -7.10 -18.08
C LYS A 3 13.46 -7.02 -18.59
N LEU A 4 14.17 -5.97 -18.20
CA LEU A 4 15.60 -5.82 -18.43
C LEU A 4 16.34 -5.96 -17.10
N VAL A 5 17.27 -6.91 -17.08
CA VAL A 5 18.21 -7.10 -15.98
C VAL A 5 19.61 -6.79 -16.50
N VAL A 6 20.35 -5.92 -15.81
CA VAL A 6 21.75 -5.64 -16.14
C VAL A 6 22.62 -5.98 -14.93
N LEU A 7 23.57 -6.88 -15.13
CA LEU A 7 24.64 -7.19 -14.19
C LEU A 7 25.90 -6.43 -14.63
N LYS A 8 26.23 -5.37 -13.89
CA LYS A 8 27.40 -4.55 -14.14
C LYS A 8 28.56 -5.03 -13.30
N PHE A 9 29.63 -5.45 -13.96
CA PHE A 9 30.88 -5.83 -13.30
C PHE A 9 31.81 -4.62 -13.30
N ALA A 10 32.23 -4.18 -12.12
CA ALA A 10 33.25 -3.15 -11.96
C ALA A 10 34.65 -3.79 -11.89
N ASP A 11 35.70 -2.96 -11.83
CA ASP A 11 37.09 -3.41 -11.80
C ASP A 11 37.32 -4.50 -10.73
N GLY A 12 37.92 -5.61 -11.17
CA GLY A 12 38.13 -6.84 -10.40
C GLY A 12 38.83 -7.90 -11.23
N SER A 13 39.11 -9.06 -10.65
CA SER A 13 39.72 -10.20 -11.34
C SER A 13 39.33 -11.51 -10.68
N PHE A 14 39.58 -12.65 -11.34
CA PHE A 14 39.35 -13.95 -10.71
C PHE A 14 40.20 -14.16 -9.44
N GLU A 15 41.32 -13.47 -9.27
CA GLU A 15 42.13 -13.56 -8.05
C GLU A 15 41.61 -12.68 -6.90
N GLN A 16 40.91 -11.59 -7.22
CA GLN A 16 40.47 -10.60 -6.23
C GLN A 16 38.95 -10.63 -5.98
N GLY A 17 38.19 -11.27 -6.87
CA GLY A 17 36.73 -11.17 -6.96
C GLY A 17 36.28 -9.98 -7.80
N PHE A 18 34.97 -9.90 -8.02
CA PHE A 18 34.33 -8.85 -8.83
C PHE A 18 33.22 -8.16 -8.06
N SER A 19 33.21 -6.83 -8.06
CA SER A 19 32.05 -6.07 -7.57
C SER A 19 30.96 -6.09 -8.64
N VAL A 20 29.72 -6.43 -8.24
CA VAL A 20 28.61 -6.59 -9.18
C VAL A 20 27.44 -5.71 -8.77
N THR A 21 26.94 -4.89 -9.69
CA THR A 21 25.70 -4.12 -9.51
C THR A 21 24.59 -4.72 -10.36
N LEU A 22 23.50 -5.13 -9.72
CA LEU A 22 22.28 -5.58 -10.37
C LEU A 22 21.34 -4.40 -10.55
N GLN A 23 20.87 -4.21 -11.78
CA GLN A 23 19.80 -3.29 -12.13
C GLN A 23 18.63 -4.08 -12.72
N ILE A 24 17.40 -3.80 -12.27
CA ILE A 24 16.17 -4.41 -12.78
C ILE A 24 15.17 -3.30 -13.16
N GLY A 25 14.63 -3.35 -14.38
CA GLY A 25 13.61 -2.41 -14.85
C GLY A 25 12.73 -2.99 -15.96
N GLU A 26 11.74 -2.21 -16.38
CA GLU A 26 11.03 -2.48 -17.62
C GLU A 26 11.93 -2.14 -18.82
N GLU A 27 11.73 -2.85 -19.92
CA GLU A 27 12.50 -2.64 -21.12
C GLU A 27 12.28 -1.26 -21.77
N GLY A 28 13.37 -0.52 -21.96
CA GLY A 28 13.34 0.85 -22.52
C GLY A 28 13.14 1.94 -21.46
N GLU A 29 12.98 1.57 -20.19
CA GLU A 29 12.88 2.49 -19.06
C GLU A 29 14.18 2.53 -18.22
N ARG A 30 14.23 3.47 -17.27
CA ARG A 30 15.30 3.50 -16.27
C ARG A 30 15.12 2.33 -15.30
N PRO A 31 16.22 1.79 -14.73
CA PRO A 31 16.12 0.71 -13.76
C PRO A 31 15.29 1.15 -12.56
N SER A 32 14.32 0.32 -12.20
CA SER A 32 13.41 0.52 -11.05
C SER A 32 14.03 0.09 -9.72
N THR A 33 15.01 -0.82 -9.80
CA THR A 33 15.71 -1.41 -8.66
C THR A 33 17.20 -1.45 -8.99
N GLU A 34 18.01 -1.08 -8.01
CA GLU A 34 19.47 -1.21 -8.06
C GLU A 34 19.97 -1.76 -6.73
N ILE A 35 20.91 -2.71 -6.78
CA ILE A 35 21.62 -3.22 -5.60
C ILE A 35 23.02 -3.66 -5.99
N THR A 36 23.97 -3.50 -5.09
CA THR A 36 25.35 -3.97 -5.25
C THR A 36 25.60 -5.20 -4.39
N GLY A 37 26.36 -6.13 -4.94
CA GLY A 37 26.90 -7.30 -4.27
C GLY A 37 28.29 -7.59 -4.81
N LYS A 38 28.83 -8.78 -4.50
CA LYS A 38 30.19 -9.13 -4.91
C LYS A 38 30.29 -10.62 -5.23
N LEU A 39 31.10 -10.98 -6.21
CA LEU A 39 31.55 -12.34 -6.42
C LEU A 39 32.94 -12.49 -5.78
N PRO A 40 33.18 -13.53 -4.98
CA PRO A 40 34.47 -13.77 -4.34
C PRO A 40 35.53 -14.15 -5.38
N ALA A 41 36.79 -14.21 -4.95
CA ALA A 41 37.87 -14.73 -5.78
C ALA A 41 37.61 -16.19 -6.19
N ALA A 42 37.87 -16.51 -7.45
CA ALA A 42 37.80 -17.83 -8.04
C ALA A 42 38.94 -18.02 -9.05
N GLY A 43 40.19 -17.93 -8.58
CA GLY A 43 41.41 -17.98 -9.41
C GLY A 43 41.53 -19.22 -10.31
N GLU A 44 40.90 -20.33 -9.94
CA GLU A 44 40.87 -21.56 -10.75
C GLU A 44 39.80 -21.55 -11.87
N MET A 45 38.85 -20.61 -11.87
CA MET A 45 37.76 -20.57 -12.87
C MET A 45 38.27 -20.49 -14.32
N PRO A 46 39.27 -19.64 -14.65
CA PRO A 46 39.83 -19.61 -16.00
C PRO A 46 40.50 -20.94 -16.39
N LEU A 47 41.05 -21.69 -15.42
CA LEU A 47 41.64 -23.01 -15.64
C LEU A 47 40.57 -24.06 -15.96
N TYR A 48 39.45 -24.06 -15.23
CA TYR A 48 38.33 -24.95 -15.55
C TYR A 48 37.77 -24.68 -16.96
N TYR A 49 37.69 -23.41 -17.36
CA TYR A 49 37.29 -23.04 -18.72
C TYR A 49 38.31 -23.51 -19.76
N SER A 50 39.61 -23.29 -19.53
CA SER A 50 40.65 -23.69 -20.49
C SER A 50 40.73 -25.21 -20.67
N HIS A 51 40.51 -25.99 -19.60
CA HIS A 51 40.40 -27.44 -19.67
C HIS A 51 39.20 -27.88 -20.53
N TRP A 52 38.03 -27.26 -20.32
CA TRP A 52 36.86 -27.52 -21.16
C TRP A 52 37.12 -27.14 -22.62
N GLN A 53 37.65 -25.95 -22.86
CA GLN A 53 37.97 -25.45 -24.20
C GLN A 53 38.94 -26.38 -24.94
N ALA A 54 40.00 -26.85 -24.28
CA ALA A 54 40.95 -27.79 -24.86
C ALA A 54 40.30 -29.14 -25.19
N SER A 55 39.43 -29.65 -24.31
CA SER A 55 38.69 -30.89 -24.56
C SER A 55 37.65 -30.75 -25.67
N TYR A 56 37.02 -29.59 -25.79
CA TYR A 56 36.04 -29.31 -26.84
C TYR A 56 36.74 -29.22 -28.21
N ARG A 57 37.82 -28.44 -28.29
CA ARG A 57 38.57 -28.23 -29.55
C ARG A 57 39.29 -29.48 -30.04
N SER A 58 39.50 -30.49 -29.19
CA SER A 58 40.10 -31.77 -29.59
C SER A 58 39.10 -32.77 -30.18
N LEU A 59 37.79 -32.46 -30.18
CA LEU A 59 36.78 -33.29 -30.83
C LEU A 59 36.95 -33.21 -32.36
N ASP A 60 37.36 -34.30 -33.01
CA ASP A 60 37.66 -34.39 -34.46
C ASP A 60 36.41 -34.19 -35.33
N LYS A 61 36.09 -32.93 -35.65
CA LYS A 61 34.89 -32.56 -36.42
C LYS A 61 35.18 -31.44 -37.42
N PRO A 62 34.45 -31.38 -38.56
CA PRO A 62 34.59 -30.29 -39.51
C PRO A 62 34.07 -28.99 -38.88
N TYR A 63 34.97 -28.29 -38.20
CA TYR A 63 34.76 -26.91 -37.77
C TYR A 63 34.88 -25.99 -38.98
N ARG A 64 34.24 -24.82 -38.91
CA ARG A 64 34.48 -23.72 -39.86
C ARG A 64 35.87 -23.06 -39.62
N LEU A 65 36.93 -23.85 -39.43
CA LEU A 65 38.34 -23.45 -39.23
C LEU A 65 39.22 -23.86 -40.41
N SER A 66 40.28 -23.10 -40.68
CA SER A 66 41.30 -23.44 -41.68
C SER A 66 42.61 -23.86 -41.00
N ALA A 67 42.76 -25.16 -40.69
CA ALA A 67 44.01 -25.96 -40.80
C ALA A 67 43.93 -27.35 -40.12
N ASP A 68 44.60 -28.30 -40.78
CA ASP A 68 45.02 -29.69 -40.57
C ASP A 68 44.34 -30.67 -39.58
N LYS A 69 43.88 -31.76 -40.20
CA LYS A 69 43.25 -32.97 -39.63
C LYS A 69 44.24 -33.77 -38.79
N ILE A 70 43.87 -34.10 -37.56
CA ILE A 70 44.45 -35.22 -36.80
C ILE A 70 43.30 -36.09 -36.30
N GLN A 71 43.31 -37.35 -36.76
CA GLN A 71 42.24 -38.32 -36.61
C GLN A 71 42.44 -39.17 -35.34
N VAL A 72 41.52 -39.15 -34.36
CA VAL A 72 41.49 -40.12 -33.24
C VAL A 72 40.03 -40.42 -32.81
N THR A 73 39.80 -41.65 -32.34
CA THR A 73 38.52 -42.36 -32.14
C THR A 73 37.56 -41.79 -31.06
N ASN A 74 36.25 -41.90 -31.34
CA ASN A 74 35.22 -40.88 -31.01
C ASN A 74 34.39 -41.02 -29.70
N VAL A 75 34.57 -42.03 -28.85
CA VAL A 75 33.62 -42.28 -27.72
C VAL A 75 34.18 -41.92 -26.33
N SER A 76 35.48 -42.09 -26.07
CA SER A 76 36.07 -41.72 -24.77
C SER A 76 36.28 -40.22 -24.62
N ILE A 77 36.46 -39.51 -25.74
CA ILE A 77 36.74 -38.07 -25.77
C ILE A 77 35.45 -37.25 -25.54
N THR A 78 34.31 -37.68 -26.08
CA THR A 78 33.01 -37.03 -25.84
C THR A 78 32.60 -37.12 -24.37
N GLN A 79 32.67 -38.32 -23.77
CA GLN A 79 32.40 -38.51 -22.35
C GLN A 79 33.36 -37.69 -21.46
N ASN A 80 34.62 -37.57 -21.86
CA ASN A 80 35.59 -36.73 -21.16
C ASN A 80 35.21 -35.23 -21.25
N CYS A 81 34.79 -34.76 -22.43
CA CYS A 81 34.31 -33.39 -22.63
C CYS A 81 33.08 -33.10 -21.76
N ASP A 82 32.11 -34.01 -21.70
CA ASP A 82 30.91 -33.88 -20.86
C ASP A 82 31.26 -33.84 -19.37
N ASN A 83 32.19 -34.69 -18.93
CA ASN A 83 32.66 -34.69 -17.54
C ASN A 83 33.34 -33.36 -17.19
N ILE A 84 34.19 -32.82 -18.06
CA ILE A 84 34.87 -31.53 -17.84
C ILE A 84 33.87 -30.37 -17.87
N ALA A 85 32.89 -30.41 -18.79
CA ALA A 85 31.80 -29.44 -18.83
C ALA A 85 30.98 -29.46 -17.53
N HIS A 86 30.71 -30.65 -16.98
CA HIS A 86 30.02 -30.81 -15.71
C HIS A 86 30.81 -30.20 -14.54
N ILE A 87 32.14 -30.44 -14.49
CA ILE A 87 33.03 -29.83 -13.49
C ILE A 87 32.95 -28.30 -13.58
N LEU A 88 33.17 -27.73 -14.77
CA LEU A 88 33.10 -26.28 -14.97
C LEU A 88 31.74 -25.71 -14.54
N ARG A 89 30.63 -26.33 -14.97
CA ARG A 89 29.27 -25.90 -14.60
C ARG A 89 29.03 -25.96 -13.09
N SER A 90 29.53 -27.00 -12.43
CA SER A 90 29.40 -27.20 -10.98
C SER A 90 30.16 -26.11 -10.22
N HIS A 91 31.44 -25.88 -10.56
CA HIS A 91 32.26 -24.84 -9.95
C HIS A 91 31.69 -23.44 -10.22
N PHE A 92 31.23 -23.17 -11.45
CA PHE A 92 30.58 -21.91 -11.82
C PHE A 92 29.35 -21.62 -10.96
N ASN A 93 28.44 -22.60 -10.81
CA ASN A 93 27.25 -22.41 -9.99
C ASN A 93 27.55 -22.36 -8.48
N SER A 94 28.58 -23.08 -8.01
CA SER A 94 29.07 -22.95 -6.64
C SER A 94 29.53 -21.51 -6.35
N TRP A 95 30.28 -20.93 -7.28
CA TRP A 95 30.75 -19.55 -7.20
C TRP A 95 29.59 -18.53 -7.19
N LEU A 96 28.58 -18.72 -8.04
CA LEU A 96 27.36 -17.89 -8.07
C LEU A 96 26.42 -18.07 -6.86
N ARG A 97 26.62 -19.12 -6.04
CA ARG A 97 25.88 -19.33 -4.78
C ARG A 97 26.61 -18.81 -3.54
N SER A 98 27.76 -18.18 -3.73
CA SER A 98 28.53 -17.58 -2.65
C SER A 98 27.71 -16.58 -1.82
N GLU A 99 28.05 -16.48 -0.54
CA GLU A 99 27.45 -15.55 0.42
C GLU A 99 27.48 -14.09 -0.08
N GLU A 100 28.62 -13.67 -0.64
CA GLU A 100 28.83 -12.30 -1.13
C GLU A 100 27.91 -11.93 -2.32
N PHE A 101 27.46 -12.92 -3.09
CA PHE A 101 26.59 -12.73 -4.25
C PHE A 101 25.11 -12.95 -3.93
N ARG A 102 24.79 -13.50 -2.75
CA ARG A 102 23.42 -13.78 -2.32
C ARG A 102 22.48 -12.58 -2.41
N PRO A 103 22.86 -11.33 -2.04
CA PRO A 103 21.96 -10.19 -2.13
C PRO A 103 21.44 -9.92 -3.55
N ILE A 104 22.30 -10.16 -4.57
CA ILE A 104 21.95 -10.04 -5.99
C ILE A 104 20.90 -11.09 -6.34
N ARG A 105 21.15 -12.36 -5.96
CA ARG A 105 20.24 -13.48 -6.19
C ARG A 105 18.89 -13.28 -5.50
N GLU A 106 18.86 -12.87 -4.24
CA GLU A 106 17.62 -12.64 -3.49
C GLU A 106 16.83 -11.47 -4.06
N LYS A 107 17.51 -10.39 -4.48
CA LYS A 107 16.83 -9.26 -5.12
C LYS A 107 16.21 -9.63 -6.45
N TRP A 108 16.87 -10.48 -7.23
CA TRP A 108 16.28 -11.07 -8.44
C TRP A 108 14.97 -11.82 -8.11
N LEU A 109 15.02 -12.71 -7.13
CA LEU A 109 13.86 -13.52 -6.73
C LEU A 109 12.71 -12.68 -6.17
N GLU A 110 13.02 -11.57 -5.51
CA GLU A 110 12.02 -10.62 -4.99
C GLU A 110 11.31 -9.84 -6.12
N LYS A 111 12.03 -9.50 -7.20
CA LYS A 111 11.54 -8.55 -8.22
C LYS A 111 11.00 -9.19 -9.50
N LEU A 112 11.37 -10.44 -9.79
CA LEU A 112 11.03 -11.09 -11.06
C LEU A 112 10.15 -12.31 -10.83
N LEU A 113 9.10 -12.43 -11.66
CA LEU A 113 8.21 -13.58 -11.68
C LEU A 113 8.70 -14.63 -12.69
N PRO A 114 8.49 -15.94 -12.43
CA PRO A 114 8.83 -17.01 -13.38
C PRO A 114 8.20 -16.84 -14.78
N THR A 115 7.09 -16.13 -14.86
CA THR A 115 6.37 -15.88 -16.13
C THR A 115 6.91 -14.71 -16.93
N ASP A 116 7.80 -13.90 -16.35
CA ASP A 116 8.35 -12.72 -17.01
C ASP A 116 9.28 -13.13 -18.15
N GLU A 117 9.20 -12.42 -19.28
CA GLU A 117 10.23 -12.46 -20.32
C GLU A 117 11.38 -11.55 -19.90
N VAL A 118 12.58 -12.10 -19.69
CA VAL A 118 13.69 -11.39 -19.04
C VAL A 118 14.91 -11.36 -19.94
N ARG A 119 15.40 -10.17 -20.28
CA ARG A 119 16.69 -10.01 -20.97
C ARG A 119 17.76 -9.73 -19.94
N VAL A 120 18.78 -10.57 -19.91
CA VAL A 120 19.84 -10.53 -18.90
C VAL A 120 21.14 -10.08 -19.54
N ILE A 121 21.56 -8.86 -19.24
CA ILE A 121 22.74 -8.27 -19.84
C ILE A 121 23.92 -8.34 -18.88
N LEU A 122 25.01 -8.95 -19.33
CA LEU A 122 26.30 -8.96 -18.64
C LEU A 122 27.14 -7.81 -19.20
N GLN A 123 27.27 -6.75 -18.42
CA GLN A 123 28.03 -5.57 -18.78
C GLN A 123 29.44 -5.69 -18.18
N THR A 124 30.41 -6.08 -18.99
CA THR A 124 31.81 -6.30 -18.57
C THR A 124 32.80 -6.16 -19.75
N GLU A 125 33.99 -5.61 -19.49
CA GLU A 125 35.14 -5.66 -20.41
C GLU A 125 36.04 -6.89 -20.15
N ASP A 126 35.81 -7.63 -19.05
CA ASP A 126 36.66 -8.76 -18.70
C ASP A 126 36.46 -9.93 -19.68
N PRO A 127 37.53 -10.36 -20.37
CA PRO A 127 37.41 -11.34 -21.43
C PRO A 127 37.11 -12.75 -20.92
N GLN A 128 37.48 -13.08 -19.69
CA GLN A 128 37.27 -14.39 -19.09
C GLN A 128 35.83 -14.51 -18.55
N LEU A 129 35.25 -13.44 -17.99
CA LEU A 129 33.84 -13.39 -17.60
C LEU A 129 32.90 -13.59 -18.79
N GLN A 130 33.23 -13.00 -19.95
CA GLN A 130 32.44 -13.14 -21.19
C GLN A 130 32.37 -14.59 -21.71
N LEU A 131 33.36 -15.42 -21.37
CA LEU A 131 33.46 -16.81 -21.83
C LEU A 131 32.63 -17.78 -20.98
N LEU A 132 32.30 -17.44 -19.74
CA LEU A 132 31.62 -18.37 -18.85
C LEU A 132 30.21 -18.75 -19.37
N PRO A 133 29.74 -19.99 -19.10
CA PRO A 133 28.45 -20.46 -19.58
C PRO A 133 27.28 -19.91 -18.74
N TRP A 134 27.04 -18.59 -18.82
CA TRP A 134 26.03 -17.91 -17.99
C TRP A 134 24.61 -18.43 -18.14
N HIS A 135 24.25 -18.96 -19.31
CA HIS A 135 22.98 -19.65 -19.55
C HIS A 135 22.76 -20.90 -18.68
N HIS A 136 23.83 -21.45 -18.07
CA HIS A 136 23.77 -22.53 -17.08
C HIS A 136 23.75 -22.04 -15.63
N TRP A 137 23.51 -20.76 -15.38
CA TRP A 137 23.23 -20.30 -14.04
C TRP A 137 21.92 -20.91 -13.52
N ASP A 138 22.01 -21.68 -12.44
CA ASP A 138 20.91 -22.42 -11.81
C ASP A 138 19.66 -21.58 -11.50
N LEU A 139 19.81 -20.26 -11.36
CA LEU A 139 18.69 -19.35 -11.15
C LEU A 139 17.74 -19.35 -12.35
N LEU A 140 18.26 -19.47 -13.56
CA LEU A 140 17.48 -19.40 -14.80
C LEU A 140 16.57 -20.60 -15.02
N GLU A 141 16.79 -21.72 -14.34
CA GLU A 141 15.87 -22.86 -14.37
C GLU A 141 14.46 -22.45 -13.90
N ARG A 142 14.36 -21.42 -13.05
CA ARG A 142 13.10 -20.86 -12.57
C ARG A 142 12.47 -19.83 -13.52
N TYR A 143 13.19 -19.39 -14.54
CA TYR A 143 12.80 -18.32 -15.45
C TYR A 143 12.92 -18.82 -16.90
N PRO A 144 11.94 -19.61 -17.39
CA PRO A 144 12.00 -20.25 -18.71
C PRO A 144 11.97 -19.27 -19.89
N LYS A 145 11.72 -17.98 -19.64
CA LYS A 145 11.75 -16.92 -20.67
C LYS A 145 12.91 -15.94 -20.47
N ALA A 146 13.93 -16.31 -19.70
CA ALA A 146 15.11 -15.48 -19.48
C ALA A 146 16.27 -15.85 -20.41
N GLU A 147 16.95 -14.89 -21.01
CA GLU A 147 18.12 -15.17 -21.87
C GLU A 147 19.23 -14.12 -21.73
N PHE A 148 20.48 -14.58 -21.83
CA PHE A 148 21.69 -13.78 -21.64
C PHE A 148 22.20 -13.11 -22.91
N ALA A 149 22.74 -11.91 -22.73
CA ALA A 149 23.57 -11.24 -23.71
C ALA A 149 24.77 -10.55 -23.07
N LEU A 150 25.82 -10.37 -23.86
CA LEU A 150 27.00 -9.59 -23.51
C LEU A 150 26.82 -8.15 -24.00
N ALA A 151 27.27 -7.18 -23.22
CA ALA A 151 27.36 -5.79 -23.65
C ALA A 151 28.68 -5.17 -23.19
N SER A 152 29.27 -4.34 -24.05
CA SER A 152 30.40 -3.50 -23.63
C SER A 152 29.92 -2.43 -22.64
N PRO A 153 30.71 -2.13 -21.60
CA PRO A 153 30.55 -0.94 -20.78
C PRO A 153 30.49 0.38 -21.56
N ARG A 154 31.10 0.46 -22.74
CA ARG A 154 31.12 1.65 -23.60
C ARG A 154 30.14 1.49 -24.75
N TYR A 155 29.04 2.25 -24.70
CA TYR A 155 28.03 2.20 -25.73
C TYR A 155 27.37 3.56 -25.94
N GLU A 156 26.89 3.80 -27.15
CA GLU A 156 26.18 5.01 -27.54
C GLU A 156 24.96 4.67 -28.39
N LYS A 157 23.93 5.50 -28.27
CA LYS A 157 22.73 5.36 -29.11
C LYS A 157 23.03 5.91 -30.49
N ILE A 158 23.10 5.05 -31.50
CA ILE A 158 23.10 5.47 -32.90
C ILE A 158 21.67 5.85 -33.31
N THR A 159 21.54 7.07 -33.84
CA THR A 159 20.33 7.50 -34.56
C THR A 159 20.50 7.09 -36.02
N SER A 160 19.71 6.12 -36.48
CA SER A 160 19.74 5.67 -37.88
C SER A 160 18.59 6.26 -38.66
N ASN A 161 18.87 6.70 -39.89
CA ASN A 161 17.86 7.10 -40.87
C ASN A 161 17.37 5.86 -41.61
N LYS A 162 16.67 4.96 -40.89
CA LYS A 162 16.16 3.72 -41.47
C LYS A 162 15.09 4.04 -42.53
N THR A 163 15.28 3.53 -43.73
CA THR A 163 14.23 3.45 -44.76
C THR A 163 13.45 2.17 -44.57
N TYR A 164 12.14 2.29 -44.30
CA TYR A 164 11.25 1.14 -44.20
C TYR A 164 10.97 0.58 -45.60
N ASN A 165 11.24 -0.71 -45.78
CA ASN A 165 11.00 -1.45 -47.02
C ASN A 165 9.93 -2.50 -46.73
N GLU A 166 9.05 -2.82 -47.68
CA GLU A 166 7.98 -3.82 -47.50
C GLU A 166 8.49 -5.24 -47.15
N LYS A 167 9.76 -5.51 -47.44
CA LYS A 167 10.49 -6.74 -47.13
C LYS A 167 11.84 -6.43 -46.49
N LEU A 168 12.35 -7.34 -45.66
CA LEU A 168 13.67 -7.21 -45.04
C LEU A 168 14.78 -7.32 -46.06
N ASN A 169 15.72 -6.37 -46.05
CA ASN A 169 16.94 -6.49 -46.83
C ASN A 169 17.99 -7.26 -46.03
N ILE A 170 18.28 -8.49 -46.46
CA ILE A 170 19.33 -9.33 -45.85
C ILE A 170 20.53 -9.37 -46.79
N LEU A 171 21.71 -8.97 -46.30
CA LEU A 171 22.98 -9.20 -46.99
C LEU A 171 23.59 -10.50 -46.44
N ALA A 172 23.60 -11.54 -47.25
CA ALA A 172 24.17 -12.84 -46.91
C ALA A 172 25.54 -13.00 -47.59
N ILE A 173 26.59 -12.96 -46.79
CA ILE A 173 27.97 -13.16 -47.22
C ILE A 173 28.33 -14.61 -46.98
N VAL A 174 28.50 -15.35 -48.06
CA VAL A 174 29.03 -16.71 -48.05
C VAL A 174 30.51 -16.60 -48.37
N GLY A 175 31.34 -16.73 -47.34
CA GLY A 175 32.79 -16.66 -47.43
C GLY A 175 33.39 -17.94 -48.04
N ASN A 176 34.68 -18.17 -47.77
CA ASN A 176 35.36 -19.39 -48.20
C ASN A 176 34.57 -20.64 -47.74
N SER A 177 34.14 -21.44 -48.71
CA SER A 177 33.28 -22.62 -48.53
C SER A 177 34.04 -23.94 -48.38
N GLN A 178 35.37 -23.90 -48.35
CA GLN A 178 36.21 -25.11 -48.34
C GLN A 178 35.98 -25.97 -47.09
N GLY A 179 35.25 -27.09 -47.25
CA GLY A 179 34.99 -28.03 -46.16
C GLY A 179 33.77 -27.67 -45.30
N ILE A 180 32.92 -26.74 -45.77
CA ILE A 180 31.69 -26.28 -45.10
C ILE A 180 30.53 -26.34 -46.12
N ASP A 181 29.38 -26.90 -45.75
CA ASP A 181 28.17 -26.87 -46.57
C ASP A 181 27.42 -25.54 -46.39
N THR A 182 27.88 -24.55 -47.15
CA THR A 182 27.24 -23.23 -47.21
C THR A 182 25.95 -23.22 -48.06
N ALA A 183 25.66 -24.30 -48.79
CA ALA A 183 24.43 -24.40 -49.58
C ALA A 183 23.20 -24.63 -48.68
N ALA A 184 23.37 -25.35 -47.58
CA ALA A 184 22.33 -25.49 -46.55
C ALA A 184 21.93 -24.13 -45.94
N ASP A 185 22.91 -23.31 -45.54
CA ASP A 185 22.67 -21.95 -45.03
C ASP A 185 21.94 -21.07 -46.05
N ARG A 186 22.32 -21.18 -47.33
CA ARG A 186 21.67 -20.48 -48.43
C ARG A 186 20.22 -20.92 -48.62
N ALA A 187 19.95 -22.22 -48.57
CA ALA A 187 18.61 -22.77 -48.72
C ALA A 187 17.67 -22.28 -47.61
N LEU A 188 18.16 -22.22 -46.36
CA LEU A 188 17.39 -21.70 -45.21
C LEU A 188 17.00 -20.23 -45.41
N LEU A 189 17.95 -19.38 -45.82
CA LEU A 189 17.67 -17.96 -46.07
C LEU A 189 16.73 -17.73 -47.27
N GLN A 190 16.77 -18.59 -48.29
CA GLN A 190 15.88 -18.51 -49.45
C GLN A 190 14.44 -18.91 -49.15
N GLN A 191 14.17 -19.63 -48.06
CA GLN A 191 12.82 -20.02 -47.64
C GLN A 191 12.03 -18.86 -47.01
N LEU A 192 12.70 -17.75 -46.66
CA LEU A 192 12.07 -16.58 -46.07
C LEU A 192 11.19 -15.85 -47.10
N THR A 193 9.87 -15.86 -46.91
CA THR A 193 8.90 -15.23 -47.83
C THR A 193 8.84 -13.71 -47.70
N ASP A 194 9.18 -13.18 -46.52
CA ASP A 194 9.09 -11.75 -46.16
C ASP A 194 10.46 -11.03 -46.14
N ALA A 195 11.47 -11.60 -46.81
CA ALA A 195 12.81 -11.04 -46.92
C ALA A 195 13.34 -11.06 -48.37
N ASP A 196 14.02 -9.99 -48.76
CA ASP A 196 14.82 -9.91 -49.99
C ASP A 196 16.29 -10.17 -49.63
N VAL A 197 16.73 -11.41 -49.86
CA VAL A 197 18.10 -11.85 -49.55
C VAL A 197 19.02 -11.62 -50.75
N THR A 198 20.08 -10.84 -50.54
CA THR A 198 21.17 -10.64 -51.51
C THR A 198 22.36 -11.49 -51.10
N PHE A 199 22.74 -12.46 -51.94
CA PHE A 199 23.87 -13.34 -51.69
C PHE A 199 25.14 -12.81 -52.35
N LEU A 200 26.21 -12.66 -51.56
CA LEU A 200 27.58 -12.49 -52.03
C LEU A 200 28.33 -13.79 -51.76
N VAL A 201 28.58 -14.57 -52.81
CA VAL A 201 29.24 -15.88 -52.71
C VAL A 201 30.70 -15.74 -53.12
N GLU A 202 31.59 -16.04 -52.18
CA GLU A 202 33.03 -15.86 -52.31
C GLU A 202 33.44 -14.49 -52.91
N PRO A 203 32.91 -13.35 -52.39
CA PRO A 203 33.06 -12.06 -53.05
C PRO A 203 34.49 -11.54 -52.99
N GLN A 204 34.83 -10.65 -53.92
CA GLN A 204 36.05 -9.85 -53.78
C GLN A 204 35.87 -8.74 -52.74
N ARG A 205 36.98 -8.27 -52.15
CA ARG A 205 36.98 -7.18 -51.14
C ARG A 205 36.18 -5.94 -51.58
N LYS A 206 36.33 -5.54 -52.85
CA LYS A 206 35.66 -4.37 -53.41
C LYS A 206 34.13 -4.58 -53.49
N GLU A 207 33.70 -5.74 -53.97
CA GLU A 207 32.28 -6.10 -54.11
C GLU A 207 31.54 -6.08 -52.76
N LEU A 208 32.16 -6.64 -51.71
CA LEU A 208 31.63 -6.58 -50.36
C LEU A 208 31.50 -5.14 -49.86
N THR A 209 32.57 -4.35 -50.05
CA THR A 209 32.59 -2.95 -49.61
C THR A 209 31.50 -2.16 -50.33
N ASP A 210 31.46 -2.21 -51.66
CA ASP A 210 30.46 -1.51 -52.47
C ASP A 210 29.03 -1.90 -52.07
N SER A 211 28.78 -3.16 -51.75
CA SER A 211 27.47 -3.65 -51.27
C SER A 211 27.09 -3.06 -49.90
N LEU A 212 28.02 -3.01 -48.94
CA LEU A 212 27.81 -2.40 -47.62
C LEU A 212 27.62 -0.88 -47.70
N TRP A 213 28.24 -0.22 -48.68
CA TRP A 213 28.04 1.20 -49.01
C TRP A 213 26.78 1.46 -49.87
N GLY A 214 26.12 0.41 -50.34
CA GLY A 214 24.97 0.45 -51.25
C GLY A 214 23.63 0.72 -50.55
N LYS A 215 22.63 -0.16 -50.75
CA LYS A 215 21.29 0.01 -50.16
C LYS A 215 21.27 -0.16 -48.63
N SER A 216 20.15 0.18 -47.99
CA SER A 216 19.93 -0.08 -46.56
C SER A 216 19.79 -1.57 -46.31
N TRP A 217 20.54 -2.09 -45.34
CA TRP A 217 20.49 -3.49 -44.90
C TRP A 217 19.83 -3.57 -43.53
N ASP A 218 18.96 -4.55 -43.30
CA ASP A 218 18.32 -4.83 -42.02
C ASP A 218 19.11 -5.89 -41.23
N ILE A 219 19.51 -6.95 -41.92
CA ILE A 219 20.28 -8.07 -41.38
C ILE A 219 21.54 -8.30 -42.22
N LEU A 220 22.68 -8.45 -41.55
CA LEU A 220 23.93 -8.92 -42.12
C LEU A 220 24.16 -10.35 -41.66
N PHE A 221 24.32 -11.28 -42.58
CA PHE A 221 24.65 -12.67 -42.28
C PHE A 221 26.01 -13.02 -42.87
N PHE A 222 26.88 -13.65 -42.08
CA PHE A 222 28.16 -14.18 -42.55
C PHE A 222 28.27 -15.67 -42.19
N ALA A 223 28.56 -16.48 -43.21
CA ALA A 223 28.93 -17.89 -43.06
C ALA A 223 30.24 -18.15 -43.79
N GLY A 224 31.22 -18.73 -43.10
CA GLY A 224 32.52 -19.06 -43.66
C GLY A 224 33.59 -19.15 -42.58
N HIS A 225 34.85 -19.25 -43.02
CA HIS A 225 35.99 -19.30 -42.10
C HIS A 225 36.29 -17.94 -41.47
N SER A 226 36.67 -17.95 -40.18
CA SER A 226 37.22 -16.80 -39.46
C SER A 226 38.35 -17.22 -38.51
N SER A 227 39.30 -16.33 -38.21
CA SER A 227 40.41 -16.61 -37.28
C SER A 227 40.92 -15.34 -36.57
N SER A 228 41.17 -15.44 -35.25
CA SER A 228 41.87 -14.47 -34.40
C SER A 228 43.33 -14.84 -34.11
N HIS A 229 43.84 -15.94 -34.66
CA HIS A 229 45.15 -16.52 -34.30
C HIS A 229 46.35 -15.90 -35.03
N GLY A 230 46.21 -14.69 -35.59
CA GLY A 230 47.31 -13.96 -36.21
C GLY A 230 48.29 -13.39 -35.18
N LYS A 231 49.52 -13.03 -35.60
CA LYS A 231 50.59 -12.47 -34.75
C LYS A 231 50.18 -11.22 -33.95
N ASP A 232 49.10 -10.54 -34.36
CA ASP A 232 48.61 -9.29 -33.80
C ASP A 232 47.28 -9.46 -33.00
N GLY A 233 46.75 -10.69 -32.88
CA GLY A 233 45.52 -10.98 -32.14
C GLY A 233 44.22 -10.46 -32.76
N THR A 234 44.26 -9.94 -33.99
CA THR A 234 43.11 -9.33 -34.67
C THR A 234 42.26 -10.35 -35.45
N GLY A 235 40.94 -10.28 -35.29
CA GLY A 235 39.96 -11.13 -35.97
C GLY A 235 39.91 -10.89 -37.49
N ARG A 236 39.98 -11.99 -38.25
CA ARG A 236 39.91 -12.02 -39.72
C ARG A 236 38.75 -12.88 -40.20
N ILE A 237 38.03 -12.40 -41.22
CA ILE A 237 37.06 -13.17 -41.99
C ILE A 237 37.63 -13.50 -43.39
N TYR A 238 37.43 -14.72 -43.85
CA TYR A 238 37.89 -15.17 -45.17
C TYR A 238 36.74 -15.04 -46.17
N LEU A 239 36.89 -14.12 -47.13
CA LEU A 239 35.85 -13.87 -48.12
C LEU A 239 35.83 -14.93 -49.20
N ASN A 240 36.99 -15.40 -49.63
CA ASN A 240 37.16 -16.44 -50.65
C ASN A 240 38.48 -17.18 -50.38
N GLN A 241 38.95 -18.00 -51.33
CA GLN A 241 40.19 -18.77 -51.17
C GLN A 241 41.46 -17.89 -51.06
N THR A 242 41.43 -16.66 -51.58
CA THR A 242 42.62 -15.78 -51.68
C THR A 242 42.51 -14.51 -50.83
N ASP A 243 41.30 -13.99 -50.63
CA ASP A 243 41.04 -12.73 -49.94
C ASP A 243 40.54 -12.95 -48.52
N SER A 244 41.08 -12.15 -47.60
CA SER A 244 40.58 -12.02 -46.24
C SER A 244 40.57 -10.56 -45.79
N LEU A 245 39.77 -10.27 -44.77
CA LEU A 245 39.57 -8.94 -44.22
C LEU A 245 39.62 -8.99 -42.69
N THR A 246 40.27 -8.00 -42.11
CA THR A 246 40.12 -7.67 -40.68
C THR A 246 38.86 -6.83 -40.48
N ILE A 247 38.31 -6.84 -39.27
CA ILE A 247 37.18 -5.95 -38.94
C ILE A 247 37.57 -4.48 -39.06
N SER A 248 38.82 -4.14 -38.72
CA SER A 248 39.35 -2.78 -38.91
C SER A 248 39.28 -2.31 -40.37
N GLU A 249 39.49 -3.21 -41.34
CA GLU A 249 39.36 -2.89 -42.78
C GLU A 249 37.90 -2.73 -43.22
N LEU A 250 36.95 -3.38 -42.54
CA LEU A 250 35.50 -3.27 -42.79
C LEU A 250 34.82 -2.11 -42.03
N ARG A 251 35.53 -1.49 -41.08
CA ARG A 251 35.02 -0.51 -40.12
C ARG A 251 34.14 0.58 -40.76
N TYR A 252 34.61 1.21 -41.84
CA TYR A 252 33.87 2.32 -42.46
C TYR A 252 32.62 1.86 -43.20
N ALA A 253 32.71 0.74 -43.92
CA ALA A 253 31.60 0.18 -44.67
C ALA A 253 30.49 -0.31 -43.71
N LEU A 254 30.86 -1.02 -42.66
CA LEU A 254 29.92 -1.47 -41.62
C LEU A 254 29.34 -0.30 -40.83
N ARG A 255 30.15 0.71 -40.45
CA ARG A 255 29.63 1.93 -39.82
C ARG A 255 28.57 2.60 -40.70
N LYS A 256 28.79 2.62 -42.03
CA LYS A 256 27.81 3.17 -42.98
C LYS A 256 26.54 2.32 -43.05
N ALA A 257 26.66 1.00 -43.05
CA ALA A 257 25.52 0.08 -42.99
C ALA A 257 24.69 0.28 -41.71
N VAL A 258 25.34 0.43 -40.55
CA VAL A 258 24.66 0.74 -39.26
C VAL A 258 23.95 2.09 -39.32
N GLN A 259 24.59 3.13 -39.83
CA GLN A 259 23.94 4.44 -40.02
C GLN A 259 22.70 4.35 -40.93
N ARG A 260 22.69 3.43 -41.89
CA ARG A 260 21.59 3.21 -42.85
C ARG A 260 20.54 2.19 -42.41
N GLY A 261 20.66 1.62 -41.21
CA GLY A 261 19.57 0.84 -40.62
C GLY A 261 19.89 -0.59 -40.24
N LEU A 262 21.15 -1.05 -40.35
CA LEU A 262 21.53 -2.41 -39.93
C LEU A 262 21.17 -2.64 -38.45
N GLN A 263 20.29 -3.61 -38.19
CA GLN A 263 19.78 -3.94 -36.86
C GLN A 263 20.43 -5.20 -36.26
N LEU A 264 20.70 -6.20 -37.10
CA LEU A 264 21.20 -7.50 -36.65
C LEU A 264 22.38 -7.96 -37.53
N ALA A 265 23.47 -8.40 -36.89
CA ALA A 265 24.55 -9.10 -37.56
C ALA A 265 24.72 -10.52 -37.00
N ILE A 266 24.66 -11.52 -37.88
CA ILE A 266 24.79 -12.93 -37.51
C ILE A 266 26.13 -13.43 -38.06
N PHE A 267 27.07 -13.73 -37.16
CA PHE A 267 28.36 -14.30 -37.52
C PHE A 267 28.37 -15.78 -37.17
N ASN A 268 27.97 -16.58 -38.15
CA ASN A 268 27.92 -18.02 -38.03
C ASN A 268 29.29 -18.62 -38.38
N SER A 269 30.35 -18.22 -37.66
CA SER A 269 31.74 -18.59 -37.94
C SER A 269 32.56 -18.84 -36.67
N CYS A 270 33.78 -19.36 -36.82
CA CYS A 270 34.56 -19.97 -35.74
C CYS A 270 35.27 -19.03 -34.74
N ASP A 271 35.05 -17.72 -34.81
CA ASP A 271 35.73 -16.75 -33.92
C ASP A 271 34.81 -15.57 -33.57
N GLY A 272 33.67 -15.88 -32.95
CA GLY A 272 32.60 -14.91 -32.74
C GLY A 272 32.91 -13.84 -31.69
N LEU A 273 33.57 -14.19 -30.59
CA LEU A 273 33.85 -13.24 -29.49
C LEU A 273 34.97 -12.23 -29.80
N GLY A 274 36.06 -12.67 -30.43
CA GLY A 274 37.13 -11.77 -30.87
C GLY A 274 36.57 -10.74 -31.86
N LEU A 275 35.75 -11.21 -32.80
CA LEU A 275 35.03 -10.38 -33.75
C LEU A 275 34.06 -9.41 -33.06
N ALA A 276 33.26 -9.89 -32.10
CA ALA A 276 32.30 -9.06 -31.38
C ALA A 276 32.95 -7.88 -30.64
N ARG A 277 34.15 -8.08 -30.07
CA ARG A 277 34.91 -6.99 -29.41
C ARG A 277 35.37 -5.94 -30.40
N GLU A 278 35.93 -6.35 -31.54
CA GLU A 278 36.35 -5.40 -32.58
C GLU A 278 35.16 -4.67 -33.22
N LEU A 279 34.00 -5.31 -33.26
CA LEU A 279 32.75 -4.75 -33.78
C LEU A 279 32.00 -3.90 -32.75
N ALA A 280 32.34 -3.96 -31.45
CA ALA A 280 31.65 -3.20 -30.40
C ALA A 280 31.68 -1.68 -30.66
N ASP A 281 32.80 -1.15 -31.17
CA ASP A 281 32.96 0.26 -31.56
C ASP A 281 32.04 0.69 -32.71
N LEU A 282 31.50 -0.26 -33.48
CA LEU A 282 30.54 0.03 -34.55
C LEU A 282 29.12 0.19 -34.04
N GLN A 283 28.87 -0.14 -32.75
CA GLN A 283 27.61 0.06 -32.06
C GLN A 283 26.43 -0.62 -32.79
N ILE A 284 26.69 -1.77 -33.44
CA ILE A 284 25.66 -2.62 -34.07
C ILE A 284 24.63 -2.98 -32.99
N PRO A 285 23.31 -2.81 -33.23
CA PRO A 285 22.29 -2.99 -32.19
C PRO A 285 22.30 -4.40 -31.58
N GLN A 286 22.22 -5.43 -32.41
CA GLN A 286 22.25 -6.83 -32.01
C GLN A 286 23.25 -7.62 -32.86
N MET A 287 23.96 -8.55 -32.23
CA MET A 287 24.80 -9.51 -32.92
C MET A 287 24.59 -10.91 -32.34
N ILE A 288 24.58 -11.91 -33.21
CA ILE A 288 24.71 -13.31 -32.81
C ILE A 288 26.10 -13.78 -33.22
N VAL A 289 26.83 -14.33 -32.25
CA VAL A 289 28.19 -14.81 -32.41
C VAL A 289 28.38 -16.16 -31.72
N MET A 290 29.42 -16.89 -32.09
CA MET A 290 29.76 -18.16 -31.44
C MET A 290 30.88 -17.98 -30.41
N ARG A 291 30.70 -18.57 -29.21
CA ARG A 291 31.67 -18.52 -28.10
C ARG A 291 32.99 -19.17 -28.47
N GLU A 292 32.90 -20.31 -29.14
CA GLU A 292 34.01 -21.15 -29.57
C GLU A 292 33.79 -21.57 -31.03
N PRO A 293 34.81 -22.14 -31.70
CA PRO A 293 34.67 -22.68 -33.05
C PRO A 293 33.45 -23.59 -33.19
N VAL A 294 32.51 -23.23 -34.08
CA VAL A 294 31.26 -23.96 -34.27
C VAL A 294 31.39 -25.03 -35.36
N PRO A 295 30.93 -26.28 -35.12
CA PRO A 295 30.78 -27.29 -36.16
C PRO A 295 29.72 -26.91 -37.17
N ASP A 296 29.93 -27.28 -38.44
CA ASP A 296 29.06 -26.82 -39.53
C ASP A 296 27.57 -27.19 -39.35
N LEU A 297 27.29 -28.44 -38.96
CA LEU A 297 25.91 -28.89 -38.72
C LEU A 297 25.25 -28.13 -37.55
N VAL A 298 26.00 -27.80 -36.50
CA VAL A 298 25.48 -27.06 -35.34
C VAL A 298 25.14 -25.62 -35.76
N ALA A 299 26.00 -25.01 -36.56
CA ALA A 299 25.78 -23.69 -37.15
C ALA A 299 24.52 -23.64 -38.04
N GLN A 300 24.32 -24.66 -38.87
CA GLN A 300 23.14 -24.78 -39.75
C GLN A 300 21.85 -24.99 -38.96
N GLU A 301 21.84 -25.94 -38.01
CA GLU A 301 20.66 -26.25 -37.20
C GLU A 301 20.29 -25.07 -36.29
N PHE A 302 21.28 -24.36 -35.74
CA PHE A 302 21.02 -23.12 -35.00
C PHE A 302 20.37 -22.08 -35.90
N LEU A 303 20.93 -21.83 -37.09
CA LEU A 303 20.39 -20.84 -38.03
C LEU A 303 18.96 -21.18 -38.44
N LYS A 304 18.70 -22.47 -38.73
CA LYS A 304 17.36 -22.97 -39.04
C LYS A 304 16.36 -22.67 -37.93
N TYR A 305 16.66 -23.10 -36.70
CA TYR A 305 15.74 -22.92 -35.58
C TYR A 305 15.56 -21.45 -35.20
N PHE A 306 16.63 -20.65 -35.29
CA PHE A 306 16.56 -19.21 -35.04
C PHE A 306 15.69 -18.51 -36.07
N LEU A 307 15.86 -18.81 -37.36
CA LEU A 307 15.02 -18.23 -38.41
C LEU A 307 13.56 -18.70 -38.32
N GLU A 308 13.32 -19.99 -38.00
CA GLU A 308 11.97 -20.52 -37.75
C GLU A 308 11.25 -19.72 -36.65
N GLY A 309 11.89 -19.51 -35.49
CA GLY A 309 11.29 -18.77 -34.38
C GLY A 309 11.21 -17.26 -34.62
N PHE A 310 12.32 -16.64 -35.03
CA PHE A 310 12.39 -15.18 -35.17
C PHE A 310 11.52 -14.67 -36.33
N ALA A 311 11.57 -15.31 -37.51
CA ALA A 311 10.68 -14.97 -38.61
C ALA A 311 9.22 -15.40 -38.34
N GLY A 312 9.02 -16.41 -37.48
CA GLY A 312 7.72 -16.85 -36.99
C GLY A 312 7.04 -15.87 -36.02
N GLY A 313 7.73 -14.83 -35.55
CA GLY A 313 7.18 -13.77 -34.71
C GLY A 313 7.60 -13.83 -33.23
N GLU A 314 8.50 -14.73 -32.85
CA GLU A 314 9.09 -14.72 -31.52
C GLU A 314 9.98 -13.49 -31.30
N SER A 315 10.18 -13.12 -30.04
CA SER A 315 11.15 -12.08 -29.72
C SER A 315 12.57 -12.57 -30.02
N PHE A 316 13.48 -11.65 -30.33
CA PHE A 316 14.87 -11.99 -30.66
C PHE A 316 15.53 -12.88 -29.59
N TYR A 317 15.33 -12.57 -28.30
CA TYR A 317 15.91 -13.33 -27.20
C TYR A 317 15.27 -14.71 -27.03
N GLN A 318 13.95 -14.82 -27.20
CA GLN A 318 13.29 -16.14 -27.15
C GLN A 318 13.70 -17.01 -28.33
N ALA A 319 13.77 -16.46 -29.54
CA ALA A 319 14.18 -17.20 -30.73
C ALA A 319 15.63 -17.71 -30.61
N VAL A 320 16.56 -16.91 -30.09
CA VAL A 320 17.94 -17.39 -29.81
C VAL A 320 17.94 -18.46 -28.73
N ARG A 321 17.17 -18.28 -27.66
CA ARG A 321 17.07 -19.26 -26.56
C ARG A 321 16.57 -20.61 -27.06
N GLU A 322 15.43 -20.60 -27.74
CA GLU A 322 14.80 -21.82 -28.25
C GLU A 322 15.71 -22.50 -29.28
N ALA A 323 16.27 -21.73 -30.22
CA ALA A 323 17.23 -22.27 -31.19
C ALA A 323 18.42 -22.95 -30.51
N ARG A 324 18.96 -22.32 -29.47
CA ARG A 324 20.06 -22.87 -28.67
C ARG A 324 19.65 -24.13 -27.92
N GLU A 325 18.51 -24.12 -27.22
CA GLU A 325 18.02 -25.28 -26.47
C GLU A 325 17.73 -26.48 -27.38
N ARG A 326 17.22 -26.25 -28.60
CA ARG A 326 17.01 -27.31 -29.60
C ARG A 326 18.31 -27.98 -30.07
N LEU A 327 19.48 -27.32 -29.92
CA LEU A 327 20.78 -27.95 -30.18
C LEU A 327 21.12 -29.07 -29.19
N GLN A 328 20.41 -29.17 -28.06
CA GLN A 328 20.62 -30.26 -27.10
C GLN A 328 20.47 -31.63 -27.78
N GLY A 329 19.59 -31.74 -28.78
CA GLY A 329 19.41 -32.98 -29.57
C GLY A 329 20.64 -33.40 -30.39
N LEU A 330 21.66 -32.54 -30.49
CA LEU A 330 22.93 -32.81 -31.16
C LEU A 330 24.06 -33.08 -30.18
N GLU A 331 23.86 -32.95 -28.86
CA GLU A 331 24.95 -33.04 -27.87
C GLU A 331 25.52 -34.46 -27.70
N ASP A 332 24.78 -35.49 -28.10
CA ASP A 332 25.28 -36.87 -28.22
C ASP A 332 26.48 -36.96 -29.16
N LYS A 333 26.48 -36.14 -30.21
CA LYS A 333 27.56 -36.05 -31.19
C LYS A 333 28.45 -34.87 -30.88
N PHE A 334 27.88 -33.71 -30.58
CA PHE A 334 28.57 -32.42 -30.42
C PHE A 334 28.41 -31.93 -28.97
N PRO A 335 29.18 -32.46 -28.01
CA PRO A 335 29.14 -32.03 -26.63
C PRO A 335 29.10 -30.51 -26.48
N CYS A 336 28.22 -30.02 -25.61
CA CYS A 336 28.06 -28.59 -25.32
C CYS A 336 27.69 -27.73 -26.55
N ALA A 337 27.01 -28.28 -27.57
CA ALA A 337 26.51 -27.50 -28.71
C ALA A 337 25.63 -26.32 -28.25
N THR A 338 24.87 -26.50 -27.17
CA THR A 338 24.06 -25.44 -26.55
C THR A 338 24.90 -24.29 -25.99
N TRP A 339 26.22 -24.45 -25.79
CA TRP A 339 27.06 -23.42 -25.17
C TRP A 339 27.54 -22.37 -26.17
N LEU A 340 27.46 -22.65 -27.48
CA LEU A 340 28.17 -21.89 -28.50
C LEU A 340 27.46 -20.57 -28.85
N PRO A 341 26.15 -20.55 -29.18
CA PRO A 341 25.50 -19.33 -29.61
C PRO A 341 25.39 -18.30 -28.48
N MET A 342 25.76 -17.05 -28.77
CA MET A 342 25.69 -15.95 -27.82
C MET A 342 25.19 -14.68 -28.48
N ILE A 343 24.50 -13.88 -27.68
CA ILE A 343 24.06 -12.54 -28.07
C ILE A 343 25.11 -11.53 -27.60
N CYS A 344 25.50 -10.62 -28.48
CA CYS A 344 26.16 -9.38 -28.12
C CYS A 344 25.25 -8.21 -28.49
N GLN A 345 24.99 -7.32 -27.54
CA GLN A 345 24.04 -6.23 -27.71
C GLN A 345 24.66 -4.87 -27.36
N ASN A 346 24.28 -3.85 -28.12
CA ASN A 346 24.40 -2.46 -27.69
C ASN A 346 23.29 -2.13 -26.67
N LEU A 347 23.67 -1.82 -25.42
CA LEU A 347 22.74 -1.53 -24.32
C LEU A 347 21.83 -0.31 -24.58
N ALA A 348 22.25 0.64 -25.42
CA ALA A 348 21.43 1.81 -25.78
C ALA A 348 20.36 1.50 -26.85
N GLN A 349 20.30 0.26 -27.35
CA GLN A 349 19.35 -0.17 -28.37
C GLN A 349 18.44 -1.29 -27.85
N VAL A 350 17.16 -1.20 -28.19
CA VAL A 350 16.16 -2.23 -27.93
C VAL A 350 16.14 -3.18 -29.14
N PRO A 351 16.16 -4.51 -28.96
CA PRO A 351 16.03 -5.45 -30.07
C PRO A 351 14.70 -5.27 -30.80
N SER A 352 14.73 -5.06 -32.11
CA SER A 352 13.52 -5.01 -32.93
C SER A 352 12.95 -6.41 -33.16
N THR A 353 11.64 -6.51 -33.31
CA THR A 353 10.99 -7.74 -33.79
C THR A 353 11.14 -7.89 -35.31
N TRP A 354 10.95 -9.10 -35.83
CA TRP A 354 10.98 -9.34 -37.28
C TRP A 354 10.00 -8.42 -38.03
N GLN A 355 8.78 -8.27 -37.52
CA GLN A 355 7.74 -7.43 -38.12
C GLN A 355 8.09 -5.94 -38.10
N GLU A 356 8.64 -5.43 -36.99
CA GLU A 356 9.13 -4.04 -36.89
C GLU A 356 10.26 -3.77 -37.89
N MET A 357 11.09 -4.77 -38.17
CA MET A 357 12.14 -4.63 -39.17
C MET A 357 11.57 -4.56 -40.60
N THR A 358 10.48 -5.29 -40.92
CA THR A 358 9.81 -5.31 -42.25
C THR A 358 8.97 -4.06 -42.56
N GLY A 359 8.78 -3.13 -41.61
CA GLY A 359 7.94 -1.94 -41.81
C GLY A 359 6.44 -2.18 -42.05
N LYS A 360 5.97 -3.43 -42.15
CA LYS A 360 4.55 -3.83 -42.29
C LYS A 360 3.73 -3.47 -41.05
N VAL A 361 4.39 -3.50 -39.90
CA VAL A 361 3.96 -2.79 -38.72
C VAL A 361 4.76 -1.50 -38.78
N GLU A 362 4.10 -0.36 -39.06
CA GLU A 362 4.68 0.94 -38.71
C GLU A 362 5.24 0.72 -37.32
N PRO A 363 6.56 0.93 -37.05
CA PRO A 363 7.04 0.79 -35.70
C PRO A 363 6.06 1.66 -34.98
N GLN A 364 5.22 1.04 -34.14
CA GLN A 364 4.56 1.83 -33.16
C GLN A 364 5.76 2.58 -32.63
N PRO A 365 5.72 3.91 -32.60
CA PRO A 365 6.40 4.48 -31.49
C PRO A 365 5.90 3.56 -30.35
N ARG A 366 6.79 2.71 -29.82
CA ARG A 366 7.15 3.00 -28.47
C ARG A 366 7.42 4.52 -28.52
N GLU A 367 6.35 5.35 -28.48
CA GLU A 367 5.75 5.69 -27.23
C GLU A 367 6.50 4.87 -26.18
N VAL A 368 7.77 5.28 -25.96
CA VAL A 368 8.04 6.06 -24.79
C VAL A 368 6.70 6.66 -24.48
N THR A 369 5.92 5.93 -23.71
CA THR A 369 4.90 6.54 -22.93
C THR A 369 5.73 7.45 -22.01
N LEU A 370 6.24 8.57 -22.56
CA LEU A 370 5.82 9.93 -22.35
C LEU A 370 4.32 10.11 -22.66
N ALA A 371 3.45 9.11 -22.49
CA ALA A 371 2.55 9.29 -21.39
C ALA A 371 3.48 9.40 -20.18
N PRO A 372 3.81 10.63 -19.70
CA PRO A 372 4.68 10.88 -18.54
C PRO A 372 5.02 9.62 -17.71
N PRO A 373 4.35 9.23 -16.63
CA PRO A 373 3.44 8.09 -16.78
C PRO A 373 2.22 8.61 -17.57
N VAL A 374 1.13 7.90 -17.89
CA VAL A 374 -0.08 8.72 -17.60
C VAL A 374 0.15 8.96 -16.11
N GLN A 375 0.77 10.09 -15.70
CA GLN A 375 0.53 10.70 -14.43
C GLN A 375 -0.92 10.97 -14.67
N PRO A 376 -1.87 10.10 -14.24
CA PRO A 376 -3.27 10.33 -14.48
C PRO A 376 -3.47 11.82 -14.19
N PRO A 377 -3.88 12.62 -15.18
CA PRO A 377 -3.44 14.00 -15.48
C PRO A 377 -2.77 14.87 -14.38
N ARG A 378 -1.67 14.51 -13.70
CA ARG A 378 -1.40 14.91 -12.29
C ARG A 378 -2.62 14.75 -11.35
N PHE A 379 -3.73 15.41 -11.67
CA PHE A 379 -5.07 15.28 -11.16
C PHE A 379 -5.56 13.86 -11.01
N ALA A 380 -5.27 12.96 -11.94
CA ALA A 380 -5.69 11.58 -11.78
C ALA A 380 -4.67 10.70 -11.02
N VAL A 381 -3.40 11.13 -10.81
CA VAL A 381 -2.50 10.56 -9.77
C VAL A 381 -3.09 10.91 -8.44
N VAL A 382 -3.56 12.15 -8.33
CA VAL A 382 -4.34 12.59 -7.18
C VAL A 382 -5.63 11.80 -7.09
N LEU A 383 -6.45 11.65 -8.13
CA LEU A 383 -7.70 10.87 -8.03
C LEU A 383 -7.45 9.42 -7.65
N LEU A 384 -6.50 8.72 -8.29
CA LEU A 384 -6.20 7.32 -7.96
C LEU A 384 -5.60 7.17 -6.57
N SER A 385 -4.61 8.01 -6.22
CA SER A 385 -4.03 8.02 -4.87
C SER A 385 -5.08 8.37 -3.84
N SER A 386 -6.03 9.25 -4.17
CA SER A 386 -7.12 9.65 -3.30
C SER A 386 -8.14 8.56 -3.10
N VAL A 387 -8.55 7.86 -4.17
CA VAL A 387 -9.44 6.70 -4.08
C VAL A 387 -8.79 5.60 -3.27
N MET A 388 -7.52 5.28 -3.54
CA MET A 388 -6.77 4.25 -2.81
C MET A 388 -6.61 4.62 -1.33
N MET A 389 -6.24 5.86 -1.03
CA MET A 389 -6.06 6.32 0.35
C MET A 389 -7.39 6.40 1.10
N THR A 390 -8.46 6.84 0.44
CA THR A 390 -9.81 6.83 1.02
C THR A 390 -10.23 5.40 1.33
N ALA A 391 -10.07 4.47 0.38
CA ALA A 391 -10.39 3.06 0.59
C ALA A 391 -9.60 2.46 1.76
N LEU A 392 -8.30 2.76 1.85
CA LEU A 392 -7.45 2.32 2.95
C LEU A 392 -7.92 2.90 4.29
N VAL A 393 -8.11 4.22 4.38
CA VAL A 393 -8.54 4.89 5.61
C VAL A 393 -9.93 4.44 6.04
N CYS A 394 -10.88 4.32 5.10
CA CYS A 394 -12.22 3.78 5.38
C CYS A 394 -12.15 2.32 5.81
N GLY A 395 -11.24 1.51 5.24
CA GLY A 395 -11.00 0.14 5.68
C GLY A 395 -10.46 0.07 7.11
N LEU A 396 -9.44 0.87 7.44
CA LEU A 396 -8.89 0.98 8.81
C LEU A 396 -9.96 1.46 9.80
N ARG A 397 -10.79 2.43 9.38
CA ARG A 397 -11.93 2.92 10.16
C ARG A 397 -12.95 1.81 10.38
N PHE A 398 -13.33 1.06 9.34
CA PHE A 398 -14.29 -0.04 9.41
C PHE A 398 -13.86 -1.17 10.36
N LEU A 399 -12.54 -1.42 10.46
CA LEU A 399 -11.92 -2.36 11.38
C LEU A 399 -11.84 -1.85 12.84
N GLY A 400 -12.22 -0.60 13.11
CA GLY A 400 -12.20 -0.01 14.46
C GLY A 400 -10.86 0.60 14.87
N LEU A 401 -9.83 0.57 14.00
CA LEU A 401 -8.48 1.03 14.36
C LEU A 401 -8.39 2.54 14.61
N LEU A 402 -9.32 3.33 14.04
CA LEU A 402 -9.37 4.79 14.21
C LEU A 402 -10.34 5.24 15.30
N GLN A 403 -11.18 4.34 15.83
CA GLN A 403 -12.30 4.70 16.73
C GLN A 403 -11.81 5.45 17.97
N THR A 404 -10.82 4.92 18.68
CA THR A 404 -10.28 5.55 19.90
C THR A 404 -9.79 6.98 19.64
N THR A 405 -9.06 7.19 18.55
CA THR A 405 -8.56 8.52 18.20
C THR A 405 -9.65 9.49 17.75
N GLU A 406 -10.70 9.00 17.07
CA GLU A 406 -11.85 9.84 16.70
C GLU A 406 -12.63 10.31 17.93
N LEU A 407 -12.82 9.43 18.92
CA LEU A 407 -13.48 9.78 20.19
C LEU A 407 -12.65 10.77 21.03
N GLN A 408 -11.33 10.62 21.05
CA GLN A 408 -10.44 11.58 21.73
C GLN A 408 -10.51 12.98 21.10
N VAL A 409 -10.59 13.08 19.78
CA VAL A 409 -10.77 14.37 19.08
C VAL A 409 -12.15 14.96 19.35
N PHE A 410 -13.20 14.12 19.37
CA PHE A 410 -14.53 14.54 19.79
C PHE A 410 -14.48 15.19 21.18
N ASP A 411 -13.77 14.58 22.15
CA ASP A 411 -13.64 15.12 23.49
C ASP A 411 -12.86 16.44 23.53
N GLN A 412 -11.78 16.54 22.76
CA GLN A 412 -11.02 17.77 22.64
C GLN A 412 -11.90 18.91 22.09
N MET A 413 -12.70 18.64 21.07
CA MET A 413 -13.62 19.64 20.52
C MET A 413 -14.73 19.99 21.52
N MET A 414 -15.27 19.02 22.26
CA MET A 414 -16.24 19.29 23.33
C MET A 414 -15.66 20.19 24.43
N ARG A 415 -14.40 19.99 24.82
CA ARG A 415 -13.68 20.85 25.78
C ARG A 415 -13.47 22.27 25.30
N LEU A 416 -13.27 22.46 24.01
CA LEU A 416 -13.03 23.77 23.42
C LEU A 416 -14.33 24.53 23.11
N ARG A 417 -15.46 23.81 23.01
CA ARG A 417 -16.77 24.39 22.69
C ARG A 417 -17.18 25.55 23.62
N PRO A 418 -17.00 25.47 24.96
CA PRO A 418 -17.30 26.59 25.85
C PRO A 418 -16.52 27.86 25.53
N LEU A 419 -15.35 27.79 24.90
CA LEU A 419 -14.57 29.00 24.56
C LEU A 419 -15.22 29.83 23.44
N ILE A 420 -16.07 29.22 22.60
CA ILE A 420 -16.71 29.89 21.46
C ILE A 420 -18.22 30.03 21.67
N LEU A 421 -18.89 28.95 22.09
CA LEU A 421 -20.33 28.94 22.34
C LEU A 421 -20.58 28.97 23.84
N HIS A 422 -21.07 30.10 24.35
CA HIS A 422 -21.56 30.20 25.72
C HIS A 422 -23.07 29.98 25.73
N GLU A 423 -23.49 28.86 26.32
CA GLU A 423 -24.89 28.62 26.65
C GLU A 423 -25.16 29.10 28.08
N LEU A 424 -26.35 29.66 28.30
CA LEU A 424 -26.82 29.95 29.65
C LEU A 424 -27.11 28.63 30.41
N PRO A 425 -26.92 28.59 31.74
CA PRO A 425 -27.42 27.50 32.57
C PRO A 425 -28.90 27.23 32.30
N ASP A 426 -29.36 25.98 32.45
CA ASP A 426 -30.76 25.63 32.25
C ASP A 426 -31.63 26.25 33.34
N PRO A 427 -32.50 27.23 33.02
CA PRO A 427 -33.33 27.87 34.03
C PRO A 427 -34.46 26.96 34.51
N ARG A 428 -34.65 25.78 33.90
CA ARG A 428 -35.66 24.79 34.30
C ARG A 428 -35.13 23.80 35.33
N LEU A 429 -33.83 23.83 35.63
CA LEU A 429 -33.19 22.88 36.53
C LEU A 429 -32.67 23.60 37.79
N LEU A 430 -32.73 22.92 38.91
CA LEU A 430 -32.05 23.25 40.16
C LEU A 430 -31.35 21.98 40.66
N ILE A 431 -30.10 22.09 41.07
CA ILE A 431 -29.35 20.98 41.66
C ILE A 431 -29.16 21.25 43.14
N VAL A 432 -29.69 20.35 43.97
CA VAL A 432 -29.41 20.28 45.40
C VAL A 432 -28.22 19.34 45.56
N ALA A 433 -27.05 19.93 45.69
CA ALA A 433 -25.78 19.24 45.73
C ALA A 433 -25.43 18.92 47.20
N ILE A 434 -25.33 17.64 47.54
CA ILE A 434 -24.91 17.19 48.87
C ILE A 434 -23.39 17.05 48.87
N ASP A 435 -22.72 17.99 49.53
CA ASP A 435 -21.26 18.02 49.66
C ASP A 435 -20.76 17.39 50.97
N ASP A 436 -19.44 17.36 51.17
CA ASP A 436 -18.84 16.76 52.37
C ASP A 436 -19.22 17.55 53.64
N ASP A 437 -19.41 18.87 53.55
CA ASP A 437 -19.84 19.72 54.68
C ASP A 437 -21.29 19.44 55.08
N ASP A 438 -22.17 19.17 54.12
CA ASP A 438 -23.56 18.77 54.36
C ASP A 438 -23.66 17.41 55.05
N ILE A 439 -22.81 16.45 54.69
CA ILE A 439 -22.74 15.13 55.34
C ILE A 439 -22.26 15.30 56.79
N GLU A 440 -21.21 16.08 57.00
CA GLU A 440 -20.66 16.36 58.33
C GLU A 440 -21.65 17.15 59.21
N ALA A 441 -22.36 18.13 58.65
CA ALA A 441 -23.39 18.88 59.37
C ALA A 441 -24.55 17.99 59.86
N GLN A 442 -24.91 16.94 59.11
CA GLN A 442 -25.90 15.95 59.56
C GLN A 442 -25.36 15.08 60.69
N ARG A 443 -24.08 14.66 60.63
CA ARG A 443 -23.41 13.90 61.72
C ARG A 443 -23.36 14.69 63.01
N GLN A 444 -23.01 15.96 62.94
CA GLN A 444 -22.96 16.85 64.10
C GLN A 444 -24.33 17.06 64.75
N LYS A 445 -25.42 16.93 63.98
CA LYS A 445 -26.80 16.94 64.49
C LYS A 445 -27.24 15.60 65.09
N GLY A 446 -26.39 14.57 65.06
CA GLY A 446 -26.70 13.23 65.56
C GLY A 446 -27.65 12.43 64.65
N GLU A 447 -27.75 12.79 63.37
CA GLU A 447 -28.59 12.08 62.40
C GLU A 447 -27.89 10.82 61.85
N ASP A 448 -28.64 9.75 61.57
CA ASP A 448 -28.10 8.51 60.99
C ASP A 448 -27.78 8.68 59.49
N VAL A 449 -26.50 8.90 59.19
CA VAL A 449 -25.95 8.98 57.82
C VAL A 449 -24.91 7.88 57.53
N ASN A 450 -24.86 6.80 58.34
CA ASN A 450 -23.88 5.74 58.13
C ASN A 450 -24.14 4.98 56.83
N GLY A 451 -23.23 5.09 55.87
CA GLY A 451 -23.36 4.50 54.53
C GLY A 451 -24.43 5.16 53.66
N LYS A 452 -24.94 6.34 54.04
CA LYS A 452 -25.96 7.12 53.32
C LYS A 452 -25.46 8.54 53.12
N SER A 453 -25.84 9.19 52.02
CA SER A 453 -25.49 10.59 51.78
C SER A 453 -26.47 11.59 52.42
N ILE A 454 -27.67 11.13 52.79
CA ILE A 454 -28.68 11.94 53.48
C ILE A 454 -29.45 11.09 54.48
N SER A 455 -29.73 11.65 55.66
CA SER A 455 -30.56 10.99 56.68
C SER A 455 -32.03 11.01 56.31
N ASP A 456 -32.83 10.11 56.88
CA ASP A 456 -34.30 10.09 56.69
C ASP A 456 -34.96 11.39 57.17
N ILE A 457 -34.43 11.97 58.25
CA ILE A 457 -34.92 13.20 58.86
C ILE A 457 -34.67 14.38 57.92
N SER A 458 -33.42 14.52 57.43
CA SER A 458 -33.03 15.59 56.52
C SER A 458 -33.70 15.45 55.15
N LEU A 459 -33.85 14.23 54.63
CA LEU A 459 -34.57 13.98 53.37
C LEU A 459 -36.05 14.34 53.48
N ASN A 460 -36.72 13.99 54.59
CA ASN A 460 -38.13 14.37 54.78
C ASN A 460 -38.29 15.90 54.83
N LYS A 461 -37.43 16.59 55.58
CA LYS A 461 -37.42 18.07 55.67
C LYS A 461 -37.14 18.70 54.32
N LEU A 462 -36.19 18.16 53.55
CA LEU A 462 -35.86 18.63 52.21
C LEU A 462 -37.08 18.51 51.29
N LEU A 463 -37.68 17.33 51.21
CA LEU A 463 -38.85 17.08 50.36
C LEU A 463 -40.06 17.91 50.80
N GLU A 464 -40.24 18.15 52.10
CA GLU A 464 -41.26 19.05 52.63
C GLU A 464 -41.07 20.49 52.15
N LYS A 465 -39.85 21.04 52.28
CA LYS A 465 -39.52 22.40 51.81
C LYS A 465 -39.66 22.53 50.30
N LEU A 466 -39.18 21.55 49.54
CA LEU A 466 -39.37 21.53 48.10
C LEU A 466 -40.85 21.53 47.74
N HIS A 467 -41.67 20.71 48.41
CA HIS A 467 -43.11 20.65 48.16
C HIS A 467 -43.82 21.99 48.35
N GLN A 468 -43.44 22.77 49.37
CA GLN A 468 -44.00 24.10 49.63
C GLN A 468 -43.80 25.08 48.46
N HIS A 469 -42.75 24.88 47.65
CA HIS A 469 -42.43 25.74 46.51
C HIS A 469 -42.84 25.16 45.16
N GLN A 470 -43.58 24.04 45.13
CA GLN A 470 -44.21 23.47 43.94
C GLN A 470 -43.26 23.28 42.73
N PRO A 471 -42.20 22.46 42.86
CA PRO A 471 -41.39 22.06 41.72
C PRO A 471 -42.22 21.20 40.76
N ARG A 472 -41.86 21.24 39.47
CA ARG A 472 -42.53 20.45 38.44
C ARG A 472 -42.18 18.97 38.53
N ALA A 473 -40.93 18.66 38.88
CA ALA A 473 -40.46 17.31 39.14
C ALA A 473 -39.32 17.34 40.17
N ILE A 474 -39.19 16.29 40.96
CA ILE A 474 -38.10 16.09 41.92
C ILE A 474 -37.42 14.78 41.55
N GLY A 475 -36.16 14.84 41.16
CA GLY A 475 -35.32 13.67 40.95
C GLY A 475 -34.49 13.40 42.19
N LEU A 476 -34.70 12.25 42.82
CA LEU A 476 -33.86 11.77 43.89
C LEU A 476 -32.76 10.89 43.30
N ASP A 477 -31.58 11.47 43.02
CA ASP A 477 -30.40 10.78 42.51
C ASP A 477 -29.53 10.21 43.66
N LEU A 478 -30.19 9.45 44.55
CA LEU A 478 -29.59 8.72 45.67
C LEU A 478 -30.03 7.25 45.67
N TYR A 479 -29.08 6.31 45.72
CA TYR A 479 -29.40 4.90 45.89
C TYR A 479 -30.03 4.65 47.26
N ARG A 480 -31.17 3.95 47.26
CA ARG A 480 -31.93 3.68 48.48
C ARG A 480 -32.67 2.36 48.34
N ASP A 481 -31.93 1.26 48.32
CA ASP A 481 -32.43 -0.12 48.23
C ASP A 481 -32.98 -0.67 49.57
N PHE A 482 -33.40 0.23 50.46
CA PHE A 482 -33.85 -0.06 51.81
C PHE A 482 -35.07 0.78 52.17
N LYS A 483 -35.87 0.26 53.11
CA LYS A 483 -37.06 0.93 53.61
C LYS A 483 -36.70 2.13 54.50
N ALA A 484 -37.39 3.25 54.33
CA ALA A 484 -37.29 4.39 55.23
C ALA A 484 -37.78 4.02 56.65
N GLN A 485 -37.10 4.56 57.67
CA GLN A 485 -37.41 4.32 59.08
C GLN A 485 -38.36 5.39 59.64
N TYR A 486 -38.36 6.58 59.04
CA TYR A 486 -39.17 7.70 59.49
C TYR A 486 -40.58 7.67 58.88
N PRO A 487 -41.67 7.57 59.66
CA PRO A 487 -43.03 7.40 59.13
C PRO A 487 -43.47 8.50 58.14
N ASP A 488 -43.14 9.75 58.42
CA ASP A 488 -43.50 10.86 57.54
C ASP A 488 -42.75 10.79 56.21
N LEU A 489 -41.50 10.29 56.22
CA LEU A 489 -40.75 10.06 54.99
C LEU A 489 -41.39 8.96 54.16
N ILE A 490 -41.80 7.84 54.77
CA ILE A 490 -42.50 6.74 54.07
C ILE A 490 -43.72 7.29 53.33
N LEU A 491 -44.60 8.01 54.05
CA LEU A 491 -45.80 8.60 53.46
C LEU A 491 -45.46 9.60 52.35
N ARG A 492 -44.39 10.38 52.50
CA ARG A 492 -43.97 11.37 51.50
C ARG A 492 -43.40 10.71 50.25
N LEU A 493 -42.58 9.67 50.39
CA LEU A 493 -42.06 8.91 49.25
C LEU A 493 -43.19 8.23 48.46
N GLU A 494 -44.21 7.70 49.15
CA GLU A 494 -45.37 7.07 48.51
C GLU A 494 -46.30 8.08 47.79
N LYS A 495 -46.57 9.23 48.42
CA LYS A 495 -47.64 10.15 47.98
C LYS A 495 -47.17 11.30 47.08
N THR A 496 -45.88 11.57 46.98
CA THR A 496 -45.37 12.70 46.19
C THR A 496 -45.34 12.34 44.70
N GLU A 497 -46.38 12.75 43.95
CA GLU A 497 -46.56 12.32 42.55
C GLU A 497 -45.47 12.79 41.57
N ASN A 498 -44.81 13.91 41.88
CA ASN A 498 -43.76 14.47 41.04
C ASN A 498 -42.34 14.03 41.48
N LEU A 499 -42.23 13.13 42.46
CA LEU A 499 -40.96 12.54 42.90
C LEU A 499 -40.60 11.33 42.02
N ILE A 500 -39.38 11.31 41.51
CA ILE A 500 -38.81 10.19 40.77
C ILE A 500 -37.65 9.62 41.57
N GLY A 501 -37.73 8.33 41.88
CA GLY A 501 -36.66 7.55 42.48
C GLY A 501 -35.79 6.89 41.42
N LEU A 502 -34.59 6.48 41.84
CA LEU A 502 -33.66 5.79 40.96
C LEU A 502 -33.47 4.32 41.33
N CYS A 503 -33.09 3.51 40.36
CA CYS A 503 -32.52 2.18 40.56
C CYS A 503 -31.42 1.92 39.53
N LYS A 504 -30.68 0.81 39.65
CA LYS A 504 -29.65 0.43 38.68
C LYS A 504 -29.88 -0.98 38.17
N HIS A 505 -29.82 -1.17 36.86
CA HIS A 505 -29.93 -2.50 36.29
C HIS A 505 -28.74 -3.37 36.63
N SER A 506 -28.93 -4.68 36.46
CA SER A 506 -27.85 -5.64 36.54
C SER A 506 -27.05 -5.56 35.23
N ASP A 507 -25.73 -5.68 35.34
CA ASP A 507 -24.85 -5.80 34.18
C ASP A 507 -24.36 -7.26 34.12
N THR A 508 -24.37 -7.85 32.93
CA THR A 508 -23.88 -9.22 32.70
C THR A 508 -22.41 -9.23 32.27
N VAL A 509 -21.89 -8.09 31.80
CA VAL A 509 -20.49 -7.92 31.38
C VAL A 509 -19.58 -7.67 32.59
N THR A 510 -20.05 -6.86 33.55
CA THR A 510 -19.45 -6.75 34.89
C THR A 510 -20.40 -7.39 35.89
N PRO A 511 -19.98 -8.34 36.76
CA PRO A 511 -20.89 -9.12 37.62
C PRO A 511 -21.42 -8.28 38.80
N VAL A 512 -22.17 -7.22 38.49
CA VAL A 512 -22.81 -6.32 39.43
C VAL A 512 -24.29 -6.65 39.42
N LYS A 513 -24.82 -7.02 40.60
CA LYS A 513 -26.21 -7.49 40.78
C LYS A 513 -27.28 -6.42 40.48
N GLY A 514 -26.89 -5.17 40.17
CA GLY A 514 -27.79 -4.02 40.11
C GLY A 514 -28.16 -3.52 41.51
N ILE A 515 -28.95 -2.45 41.58
CA ILE A 515 -29.39 -1.83 42.84
C ILE A 515 -30.92 -1.66 42.80
N ALA A 516 -31.61 -2.15 43.83
CA ALA A 516 -33.06 -2.07 43.93
C ALA A 516 -33.54 -0.62 44.18
N PRO A 517 -34.76 -0.26 43.72
CA PRO A 517 -35.33 1.05 43.99
C PRO A 517 -35.77 1.21 45.46
N PRO A 518 -36.06 2.45 45.89
CA PRO A 518 -36.80 2.72 47.12
C PRO A 518 -38.13 1.96 47.13
N PRO A 519 -38.39 1.06 48.12
CA PRO A 519 -39.61 0.25 48.16
C PRO A 519 -40.90 1.05 48.20
N GLU A 520 -40.86 2.28 48.71
CA GLU A 520 -41.99 3.18 48.87
C GLU A 520 -42.40 3.89 47.57
N ILE A 521 -41.48 4.06 46.62
CA ILE A 521 -41.76 4.83 45.40
C ILE A 521 -42.44 3.91 44.36
N PRO A 522 -43.62 4.28 43.81
CA PRO A 522 -44.31 3.48 42.80
C PRO A 522 -43.46 3.25 41.55
N THR A 523 -43.63 2.11 40.88
CA THR A 523 -42.82 1.72 39.71
C THR A 523 -42.89 2.70 38.53
N GLN A 524 -44.00 3.42 38.38
CA GLN A 524 -44.17 4.46 37.36
C GLN A 524 -43.34 5.72 37.62
N HIS A 525 -42.85 5.86 38.86
CA HIS A 525 -42.04 6.97 39.35
C HIS A 525 -40.58 6.54 39.54
N LEU A 526 -40.15 5.49 38.84
CA LEU A 526 -38.79 5.01 38.85
C LEU A 526 -38.13 5.25 37.49
N GLY A 527 -36.87 5.65 37.53
CA GLY A 527 -35.99 5.67 36.37
C GLY A 527 -34.64 5.03 36.70
N PHE A 528 -33.98 4.45 35.70
CA PHE A 528 -32.69 3.81 35.95
C PHE A 528 -31.52 4.80 35.80
N SER A 529 -30.46 4.63 36.59
CA SER A 529 -29.28 5.53 36.60
C SER A 529 -28.12 5.04 35.72
N ASP A 530 -28.28 3.93 35.01
CA ASP A 530 -27.23 3.31 34.20
C ASP A 530 -26.63 4.29 33.17
N PHE A 531 -25.33 4.56 33.33
CA PHE A 531 -24.53 5.27 32.34
C PHE A 531 -23.83 4.29 31.41
N ILE A 532 -23.93 4.55 30.12
CA ILE A 532 -23.14 3.84 29.13
C ILE A 532 -21.83 4.59 28.90
N HIS A 533 -20.72 3.91 29.16
CA HIS A 533 -19.38 4.39 28.88
C HIS A 533 -18.80 3.67 27.65
N ASP A 534 -17.89 4.36 26.97
CA ASP A 534 -17.10 3.78 25.89
C ASP A 534 -15.92 2.96 26.45
N PRO A 535 -15.15 2.21 25.64
CA PRO A 535 -14.04 1.37 26.13
C PRO A 535 -12.96 2.12 26.93
N ASP A 536 -12.90 3.45 26.81
CA ASP A 536 -12.02 4.34 27.57
C ASP A 536 -12.68 4.95 28.81
N TRP A 537 -13.82 4.38 29.24
CA TRP A 537 -14.62 4.75 30.43
C TRP A 537 -15.29 6.12 30.39
N VAL A 538 -15.21 6.84 29.26
CA VAL A 538 -15.83 8.16 29.11
C VAL A 538 -17.30 8.03 28.70
N VAL A 539 -18.18 8.77 29.37
CA VAL A 539 -19.60 8.86 29.05
C VAL A 539 -19.80 9.87 27.91
N ARG A 540 -20.09 9.38 26.71
CA ARG A 540 -20.40 10.21 25.51
C ARG A 540 -21.82 10.01 24.99
N ARG A 541 -22.53 9.04 25.57
CA ARG A 541 -23.83 8.56 25.11
C ARG A 541 -24.85 8.73 26.22
N ASN A 542 -26.08 9.00 25.83
CA ASN A 542 -27.23 9.10 26.72
C ASN A 542 -28.18 7.95 26.42
N LEU A 543 -28.33 7.05 27.39
CA LEU A 543 -29.27 5.95 27.34
C LEU A 543 -30.64 6.47 27.80
N LEU A 544 -31.66 6.32 26.94
CA LEU A 544 -32.99 6.89 27.15
C LEU A 544 -33.97 5.89 27.75
N PHE A 545 -33.91 4.65 27.27
CA PHE A 545 -34.77 3.55 27.71
C PHE A 545 -34.09 2.22 27.42
N MET A 546 -34.39 1.20 28.21
CA MET A 546 -33.99 -0.18 27.94
C MET A 546 -34.99 -1.14 28.56
N LYS A 547 -34.95 -2.40 28.14
CA LYS A 547 -35.75 -3.45 28.78
C LYS A 547 -34.92 -4.07 29.91
N PRO A 548 -35.44 -4.13 31.15
CA PRO A 548 -34.75 -4.80 32.25
C PRO A 548 -34.56 -6.28 31.91
N GLU A 549 -33.40 -6.82 32.30
CA GLU A 549 -33.21 -8.27 32.31
C GLU A 549 -34.15 -8.91 33.36
N PRO A 550 -34.65 -10.14 33.14
CA PRO A 550 -35.61 -10.78 34.04
C PRO A 550 -35.15 -10.92 35.50
N ILE A 551 -33.85 -10.96 35.74
CA ILE A 551 -33.23 -11.15 37.07
C ILE A 551 -32.90 -9.80 37.72
N SER A 552 -33.04 -8.69 36.99
CA SER A 552 -32.62 -7.37 37.48
C SER A 552 -33.53 -6.84 38.57
N PRO A 553 -32.99 -6.29 39.69
CA PRO A 553 -33.80 -5.72 40.75
C PRO A 553 -34.44 -4.37 40.37
N CYS A 554 -34.01 -3.74 39.26
CA CYS A 554 -34.55 -2.47 38.77
C CYS A 554 -35.62 -2.73 37.70
N PRO A 555 -36.91 -2.36 37.94
CA PRO A 555 -37.99 -2.58 36.98
C PRO A 555 -38.18 -1.42 35.98
N ALA A 556 -37.35 -0.37 36.07
CA ALA A 556 -37.56 0.87 35.32
C ALA A 556 -37.26 0.70 33.82
N LEU A 557 -38.18 1.13 32.96
CA LEU A 557 -38.01 1.06 31.50
C LEU A 557 -37.29 2.27 30.90
N TYR A 558 -37.39 3.43 31.54
CA TYR A 558 -36.81 4.68 31.09
C TYR A 558 -35.68 5.10 32.02
N ALA A 559 -34.66 5.76 31.46
CA ALA A 559 -33.59 6.33 32.25
C ALA A 559 -34.14 7.40 33.19
N PHE A 560 -33.46 7.60 34.32
CA PHE A 560 -33.79 8.61 35.32
C PHE A 560 -33.92 10.00 34.70
N SER A 561 -32.94 10.41 33.89
CA SER A 561 -33.01 11.66 33.12
C SER A 561 -34.21 11.74 32.18
N THR A 562 -34.56 10.62 31.53
CA THR A 562 -35.70 10.55 30.61
C THR A 562 -37.02 10.66 31.37
N GLN A 563 -37.19 9.97 32.50
CA GLN A 563 -38.40 10.07 33.33
C GLN A 563 -38.65 11.49 33.83
N LEU A 564 -37.61 12.18 34.30
CA LEU A 564 -37.72 13.56 34.74
C LEU A 564 -38.12 14.49 33.60
N ALA A 565 -37.50 14.33 32.43
CA ALA A 565 -37.88 15.09 31.25
C ALA A 565 -39.33 14.81 30.83
N LEU A 566 -39.77 13.55 30.83
CA LEU A 566 -41.15 13.16 30.51
C LEU A 566 -42.15 13.79 31.48
N ARG A 567 -41.88 13.74 32.79
CA ARG A 567 -42.76 14.36 33.80
C ARG A 567 -42.88 15.86 33.60
N TYR A 568 -41.76 16.54 33.38
CA TYR A 568 -41.76 17.97 33.12
C TYR A 568 -42.54 18.33 31.85
N LEU A 569 -42.27 17.62 30.74
CA LEU A 569 -42.92 17.86 29.45
C LEU A 569 -44.42 17.56 29.47
N PHE A 570 -44.83 16.51 30.17
CA PHE A 570 -46.24 16.17 30.37
C PHE A 570 -46.95 17.27 31.17
N ALA A 571 -46.40 17.67 32.30
CA ALA A 571 -47.04 18.66 33.16
C ALA A 571 -46.98 20.09 32.57
N ALA A 572 -45.98 20.43 31.77
CA ALA A 572 -45.87 21.75 31.13
C ALA A 572 -46.66 21.88 29.81
N LYS A 573 -46.74 20.80 29.01
CA LYS A 573 -47.26 20.85 27.62
C LYS A 573 -48.13 19.66 27.21
N GLY A 574 -48.40 18.71 28.10
CA GLY A 574 -49.18 17.50 27.78
C GLY A 574 -48.47 16.52 26.83
N ILE A 575 -47.14 16.62 26.71
CA ILE A 575 -46.36 15.78 25.78
C ILE A 575 -46.14 14.39 26.40
N GLN A 576 -46.55 13.34 25.70
CA GLN A 576 -46.36 11.95 26.10
C GLN A 576 -45.33 11.24 25.19
N PRO A 577 -44.62 10.21 25.71
CA PRO A 577 -43.70 9.43 24.92
C PRO A 577 -44.45 8.57 23.89
N LYS A 578 -43.96 8.57 22.66
CA LYS A 578 -44.40 7.66 21.59
C LYS A 578 -43.19 6.98 21.00
N PHE A 579 -43.39 5.82 20.38
CA PHE A 579 -42.36 5.16 19.59
C PHE A 579 -42.75 5.21 18.12
N THR A 580 -41.78 5.57 17.29
CA THR A 580 -41.92 5.48 15.84
C THR A 580 -41.93 4.02 15.38
N ASN A 581 -42.35 3.75 14.14
CA ASN A 581 -42.33 2.40 13.56
C ASN A 581 -40.91 1.79 13.53
N THR A 582 -39.86 2.61 13.56
CA THR A 582 -38.46 2.19 13.60
C THR A 582 -37.93 2.01 15.03
N GLY A 583 -38.79 2.12 16.05
CA GLY A 583 -38.41 1.95 17.47
C GLY A 583 -37.75 3.17 18.12
N ASN A 584 -37.68 4.32 17.44
CA ASN A 584 -37.12 5.55 18.02
C ASN A 584 -38.11 6.22 18.97
N LEU A 585 -37.63 6.76 20.08
CA LEU A 585 -38.43 7.57 21.00
C LEU A 585 -38.80 8.91 20.34
N GLN A 586 -40.07 9.28 20.44
CA GLN A 586 -40.61 10.53 19.92
C GLN A 586 -41.33 11.28 21.04
N LEU A 587 -40.94 12.55 21.25
CA LEU A 587 -41.53 13.47 22.21
C LEU A 587 -42.11 14.67 21.45
N GLY A 588 -43.44 14.73 21.37
CA GLY A 588 -44.13 15.73 20.55
C GLY A 588 -43.77 15.57 19.07
N SER A 589 -43.20 16.60 18.45
CA SER A 589 -42.72 16.56 17.06
C SER A 589 -41.27 16.07 16.93
N THR A 590 -40.55 15.90 18.04
CA THR A 590 -39.10 15.62 18.03
C THR A 590 -38.85 14.12 18.12
N VAL A 591 -38.05 13.59 17.20
CA VAL A 591 -37.60 12.19 17.18
C VAL A 591 -36.17 12.10 17.68
N PHE A 592 -35.90 11.15 18.57
CA PHE A 592 -34.56 10.83 19.08
C PHE A 592 -34.05 9.57 18.36
N PRO A 593 -33.24 9.73 17.30
CA PRO A 593 -32.79 8.60 16.50
C PRO A 593 -31.83 7.72 17.31
N HIS A 594 -32.11 6.43 17.36
CA HIS A 594 -31.25 5.45 18.04
C HIS A 594 -29.86 5.40 17.39
N LEU A 595 -28.83 5.47 18.23
CA LEU A 595 -27.43 5.32 17.86
C LEU A 595 -27.13 3.84 17.63
N GLY A 596 -26.78 3.48 16.39
CA GLY A 596 -26.41 2.10 16.03
C GLY A 596 -24.90 1.90 15.86
N SER A 597 -24.49 0.65 15.65
CA SER A 597 -23.13 0.34 15.20
C SER A 597 -22.82 1.05 13.87
N ARG A 598 -21.56 1.43 13.65
CA ARG A 598 -21.09 2.16 12.44
C ARG A 598 -21.70 3.55 12.26
N THR A 599 -21.98 4.24 13.37
CA THR A 599 -22.52 5.61 13.38
C THR A 599 -21.45 6.60 13.84
N GLY A 600 -21.02 7.52 12.98
CA GLY A 600 -19.92 8.43 13.28
C GLY A 600 -18.62 7.69 13.55
N GLY A 601 -17.88 8.07 14.59
CA GLY A 601 -16.63 7.40 14.99
C GLY A 601 -16.81 5.97 15.52
N TYR A 602 -18.03 5.55 15.86
CA TYR A 602 -18.30 4.24 16.45
C TYR A 602 -18.38 3.14 15.38
N GLN A 603 -17.62 2.07 15.53
CA GLN A 603 -17.73 0.88 14.66
C GLN A 603 -18.59 -0.21 15.28
N THR A 604 -18.40 -0.45 16.57
CA THR A 604 -19.19 -1.39 17.37
C THR A 604 -19.65 -0.70 18.64
N ILE A 605 -20.91 -0.88 18.99
CA ILE A 605 -21.49 -0.49 20.28
C ILE A 605 -22.49 -1.55 20.72
N ASP A 606 -22.71 -1.66 22.02
CA ASP A 606 -23.90 -2.32 22.54
C ASP A 606 -25.14 -1.52 22.07
N ALA A 607 -26.02 -2.17 21.33
CA ALA A 607 -27.26 -1.59 20.80
C ALA A 607 -28.46 -1.86 21.72
N ASN A 608 -28.25 -2.35 22.95
CA ASN A 608 -29.33 -2.53 23.90
C ASN A 608 -29.90 -1.18 24.35
N GLY A 609 -31.22 -1.03 24.23
CA GLY A 609 -31.94 0.19 24.59
C GLY A 609 -31.80 1.36 23.59
N GLY A 610 -32.57 2.44 23.79
CA GLY A 610 -32.51 3.65 22.97
C GLY A 610 -31.37 4.55 23.39
N GLN A 611 -30.35 4.73 22.55
CA GLN A 611 -29.18 5.56 22.87
C GLN A 611 -29.06 6.74 21.89
N ILE A 612 -28.56 7.88 22.38
CA ILE A 612 -28.20 9.04 21.54
C ILE A 612 -26.82 9.56 21.94
N LEU A 613 -26.18 10.36 21.09
CA LEU A 613 -24.99 11.12 21.48
C LEU A 613 -25.37 12.19 22.52
N LEU A 614 -24.59 12.26 23.59
CA LEU A 614 -24.77 13.23 24.65
C LEU A 614 -24.23 14.59 24.21
N ASN A 615 -25.13 15.55 24.07
CA ASN A 615 -24.80 16.92 23.71
C ASN A 615 -24.63 17.76 24.97
N TYR A 616 -23.48 17.64 25.65
CA TYR A 616 -23.18 18.43 26.85
C TYR A 616 -23.43 19.91 26.61
N ARG A 617 -24.05 20.57 27.59
CA ARG A 617 -24.35 22.00 27.50
C ARG A 617 -23.08 22.80 27.72
N SER A 618 -22.86 23.76 26.83
CA SER A 618 -21.66 24.58 26.80
C SER A 618 -21.73 25.74 27.81
N SER A 619 -21.85 25.41 29.09
CA SER A 619 -22.00 26.36 30.21
C SER A 619 -21.03 26.00 31.33
N GLN A 620 -20.51 27.00 32.07
CA GLN A 620 -19.64 26.75 33.23
C GLN A 620 -20.34 25.90 34.30
N ASN A 621 -21.62 26.16 34.55
CA ASN A 621 -22.52 25.35 35.37
C ASN A 621 -23.76 25.00 34.56
N ILE A 622 -24.18 23.73 34.58
CA ILE A 622 -25.37 23.25 33.85
C ILE A 622 -26.67 23.90 34.35
N ALA A 623 -26.74 24.20 35.64
CA ALA A 623 -27.91 24.73 36.32
C ALA A 623 -27.46 25.50 37.57
N GLU A 624 -28.40 26.20 38.20
CA GLU A 624 -28.22 26.74 39.55
C GLU A 624 -27.98 25.57 40.52
N GLN A 625 -26.94 25.69 41.36
CA GLN A 625 -26.57 24.68 42.36
C GLN A 625 -26.65 25.30 43.74
N VAL A 626 -27.28 24.59 44.67
CA VAL A 626 -27.43 24.97 46.08
C VAL A 626 -27.08 23.77 46.96
N THR A 627 -26.50 24.01 48.13
CA THR A 627 -26.19 22.91 49.05
C THR A 627 -27.44 22.45 49.81
N LEU A 628 -27.40 21.24 50.39
CA LEU A 628 -28.48 20.75 51.23
C LEU A 628 -28.71 21.72 52.41
N THR A 629 -27.64 22.18 53.05
CA THR A 629 -27.72 23.09 54.19
C THR A 629 -28.30 24.46 53.80
N GLN A 630 -27.94 25.02 52.65
CA GLN A 630 -28.50 26.28 52.16
C GLN A 630 -30.02 26.18 51.96
N LEU A 631 -30.49 25.09 51.36
CA LEU A 631 -31.91 24.87 51.12
C LEU A 631 -32.67 24.62 52.44
N LEU A 632 -32.12 23.79 53.32
CA LEU A 632 -32.71 23.54 54.65
C LEU A 632 -32.73 24.79 55.54
N SER A 633 -31.87 25.77 55.29
CA SER A 633 -31.77 27.03 56.05
C SER A 633 -32.50 28.22 55.41
N ASP A 634 -33.35 27.98 54.40
CA ASP A 634 -34.13 29.03 53.69
C ASP A 634 -33.28 30.10 53.00
N GLN A 635 -32.06 29.75 52.58
CA GLN A 635 -31.14 30.65 51.87
C GLN A 635 -31.31 30.60 50.34
N VAL A 636 -32.28 29.83 49.85
CA VAL A 636 -32.56 29.63 48.42
C VAL A 636 -33.81 30.40 48.02
N ASN A 637 -33.74 31.14 46.92
CA ASN A 637 -34.89 31.89 46.42
C ASN A 637 -36.01 30.92 45.99
N PRO A 638 -37.28 31.07 46.47
CA PRO A 638 -38.39 30.20 46.07
C PRO A 638 -38.60 30.09 44.55
N SER A 639 -38.27 31.14 43.80
CA SER A 639 -38.33 31.14 42.32
C SER A 639 -37.30 30.22 41.65
N ALA A 640 -36.28 29.78 42.39
CA ALA A 640 -35.32 28.77 41.96
C ALA A 640 -35.90 27.34 42.03
N ILE A 641 -37.00 27.12 42.74
CA ILE A 641 -37.63 25.80 42.91
C ILE A 641 -38.93 25.69 42.10
N LYS A 642 -39.72 26.76 42.11
CA LYS A 642 -41.06 26.77 41.51
C LYS A 642 -41.04 26.45 40.02
N ASP A 643 -41.91 25.53 39.60
CA ASP A 643 -42.09 25.10 38.20
C ASP A 643 -40.80 24.52 37.54
N ARG A 644 -39.77 24.16 38.32
CA ARG A 644 -38.51 23.58 37.86
C ARG A 644 -38.39 22.08 38.17
N ILE A 645 -37.43 21.43 37.54
CA ILE A 645 -36.95 20.10 37.96
C ILE A 645 -35.87 20.31 39.01
N VAL A 646 -36.05 19.69 40.17
CA VAL A 646 -35.05 19.70 41.26
C VAL A 646 -34.35 18.35 41.27
N LEU A 647 -33.05 18.33 41.01
CA LEU A 647 -32.20 17.15 41.10
C LEU A 647 -31.48 17.15 42.46
N ILE A 648 -31.63 16.09 43.23
CA ILE A 648 -30.98 15.93 44.54
C ILE A 648 -29.94 14.83 44.40
N GLY A 649 -28.66 15.14 44.61
CA GLY A 649 -27.60 14.15 44.44
C GLY A 649 -26.29 14.56 45.10
N VAL A 650 -25.33 13.64 45.11
CA VAL A 650 -24.08 13.77 45.86
C VAL A 650 -22.99 14.40 45.00
N VAL A 651 -22.26 15.35 45.56
CA VAL A 651 -21.03 15.94 44.99
C VAL A 651 -19.84 15.87 45.96
N ALA A 652 -20.04 15.24 47.12
CA ALA A 652 -19.03 14.97 48.14
C ALA A 652 -17.92 14.05 47.60
N LYS A 653 -16.64 14.39 47.83
CA LYS A 653 -15.49 13.61 47.30
C LYS A 653 -15.06 12.47 48.20
N GLY A 654 -15.36 12.51 49.51
CA GLY A 654 -14.83 11.55 50.48
C GLY A 654 -15.41 10.16 50.35
N GLU A 655 -16.73 10.03 50.52
CA GLU A 655 -17.41 8.73 50.69
C GLU A 655 -18.22 8.26 49.48
N SER A 656 -18.40 9.12 48.47
CA SER A 656 -19.24 8.82 47.31
C SER A 656 -18.41 8.28 46.13
N ARG A 657 -18.94 7.25 45.44
CA ARG A 657 -18.31 6.64 44.25
C ARG A 657 -19.01 7.02 42.94
N ASP A 658 -19.90 8.01 42.96
CA ASP A 658 -20.72 8.38 41.80
C ASP A 658 -20.05 9.47 40.96
N TYR A 659 -18.85 9.16 40.48
CA TYR A 659 -18.05 10.03 39.63
C TYR A 659 -17.81 9.37 38.29
N TRP A 660 -17.97 10.15 37.22
CA TRP A 660 -17.92 9.65 35.85
C TRP A 660 -16.96 10.47 35.01
N ALA A 661 -16.13 9.76 34.24
CA ALA A 661 -15.32 10.39 33.21
C ALA A 661 -16.22 10.93 32.10
N THR A 662 -15.96 12.17 31.69
CA THR A 662 -16.70 12.85 30.62
C THR A 662 -15.71 13.46 29.64
N PRO A 663 -16.17 13.93 28.46
CA PRO A 663 -15.30 14.64 27.52
C PRO A 663 -14.47 15.78 28.15
N TYR A 664 -14.98 16.41 29.22
CA TYR A 664 -14.31 17.51 29.89
C TYR A 664 -13.16 17.09 30.80
N GLU A 665 -13.31 15.96 31.49
CA GLU A 665 -12.35 15.55 32.51
C GLU A 665 -12.36 14.03 32.71
N ASN A 666 -11.16 13.46 32.69
CA ASN A 666 -10.92 12.01 32.77
C ASN A 666 -9.85 11.68 33.85
N GLN A 667 -9.32 12.68 34.55
CA GLN A 667 -8.49 12.43 35.74
C GLN A 667 -9.38 11.98 36.89
N PHE A 668 -8.97 10.92 37.58
CA PHE A 668 -9.73 10.27 38.68
C PHE A 668 -10.26 11.28 39.71
N ASP A 669 -9.45 12.28 40.09
CA ASP A 669 -9.79 13.25 41.14
C ASP A 669 -10.66 14.43 40.69
N LYS A 670 -10.99 14.49 39.39
CA LYS A 670 -11.70 15.61 38.75
C LYS A 670 -12.90 15.16 37.89
N GLN A 671 -13.26 13.88 37.94
CA GLN A 671 -14.44 13.36 37.27
C GLN A 671 -15.72 14.13 37.66
N MET A 672 -16.73 14.07 36.80
CA MET A 672 -17.99 14.80 37.00
C MET A 672 -18.92 13.99 37.92
N PRO A 673 -19.55 14.60 38.94
CA PRO A 673 -20.54 13.89 39.76
C PRO A 673 -21.74 13.43 38.92
N GLY A 674 -22.27 12.23 39.21
CA GLY A 674 -23.33 11.60 38.44
C GLY A 674 -24.59 12.47 38.30
N VAL A 675 -25.00 13.17 39.36
CA VAL A 675 -26.13 14.11 39.33
C VAL A 675 -25.97 15.25 38.33
N ILE A 676 -24.72 15.70 38.11
CA ILE A 676 -24.41 16.74 37.11
C ILE A 676 -24.51 16.14 35.69
N VAL A 677 -24.09 14.89 35.50
CA VAL A 677 -24.27 14.16 34.23
C VAL A 677 -25.76 13.96 33.93
N GLN A 678 -26.57 13.56 34.92
CA GLN A 678 -28.03 13.46 34.79
C GLN A 678 -28.64 14.81 34.42
N ALA A 679 -28.20 15.91 35.04
CA ALA A 679 -28.67 17.26 34.71
C ALA A 679 -28.39 17.62 33.24
N HIS A 680 -27.22 17.28 32.71
CA HIS A 680 -26.91 17.45 31.28
C HIS A 680 -27.85 16.62 30.38
N MET A 681 -28.12 15.37 30.74
CA MET A 681 -29.03 14.50 29.99
C MET A 681 -30.47 15.03 30.00
N VAL A 682 -30.99 15.45 31.16
CA VAL A 682 -32.32 16.09 31.29
C VAL A 682 -32.37 17.37 30.46
N SER A 683 -31.36 18.25 30.61
CA SER A 683 -31.28 19.52 29.87
C SER A 683 -31.26 19.29 28.36
N GLN A 684 -30.53 18.27 27.87
CA GLN A 684 -30.53 17.92 26.45
C GLN A 684 -31.95 17.56 25.98
N LEU A 685 -32.66 16.68 26.68
CA LEU A 685 -34.01 16.25 26.29
C LEU A 685 -35.00 17.43 26.28
N LEU A 686 -35.04 18.22 27.35
CA LEU A 686 -35.93 19.37 27.45
C LEU A 686 -35.62 20.42 26.38
N SER A 687 -34.36 20.78 26.23
CA SER A 687 -33.94 21.81 25.26
C SER A 687 -34.19 21.39 23.82
N THR A 688 -34.06 20.10 23.52
CA THR A 688 -34.34 19.59 22.16
C THR A 688 -35.84 19.65 21.85
N VAL A 689 -36.70 19.32 22.81
CA VAL A 689 -38.15 19.31 22.62
C VAL A 689 -38.74 20.72 22.60
N LEU A 690 -38.39 21.53 23.61
CA LEU A 690 -39.00 22.84 23.86
C LEU A 690 -38.31 23.97 23.10
N ASP A 691 -36.97 23.98 23.09
CA ASP A 691 -36.18 25.10 22.58
C ASP A 691 -35.61 24.83 21.18
N LYS A 692 -35.89 23.64 20.62
CA LYS A 692 -35.32 23.14 19.35
C LYS A 692 -33.79 23.14 19.33
N ARG A 693 -33.14 22.99 20.50
CA ARG A 693 -31.69 22.77 20.59
C ARG A 693 -31.34 21.50 19.80
N PRO A 694 -30.38 21.55 18.85
CA PRO A 694 -30.12 20.42 17.97
C PRO A 694 -29.48 19.25 18.73
N LEU A 695 -29.86 18.03 18.35
CA LEU A 695 -29.15 16.81 18.74
C LEU A 695 -27.83 16.74 17.97
N LEU A 696 -26.81 16.14 18.58
CA LEU A 696 -25.60 15.79 17.84
C LEU A 696 -25.96 14.75 16.77
N GLN A 697 -25.75 15.12 15.53
CA GLN A 697 -25.99 14.30 14.35
C GLN A 697 -24.66 13.92 13.74
N VAL A 698 -24.62 12.72 13.17
CA VAL A 698 -23.54 12.30 12.29
C VAL A 698 -24.06 12.27 10.86
N TRP A 699 -23.15 12.34 9.92
CA TRP A 699 -23.53 12.18 8.52
C TRP A 699 -23.79 10.72 8.17
N SER A 700 -24.52 10.51 7.07
CA SER A 700 -24.63 9.17 6.51
C SER A 700 -23.25 8.65 6.10
N LEU A 701 -23.08 7.33 6.10
CA LEU A 701 -21.82 6.68 5.73
C LEU A 701 -21.25 7.20 4.39
N TRP A 702 -22.11 7.40 3.40
CA TRP A 702 -21.71 7.92 2.09
C TRP A 702 -21.24 9.38 2.14
N ALA A 703 -21.92 10.23 2.90
CA ALA A 703 -21.51 11.61 3.08
C ALA A 703 -20.16 11.70 3.81
N GLU A 704 -19.89 10.84 4.78
CA GLU A 704 -18.58 10.74 5.43
C GLU A 704 -17.49 10.24 4.46
N ILE A 705 -17.77 9.25 3.61
CA ILE A 705 -16.81 8.79 2.59
C ILE A 705 -16.49 9.92 1.60
N ILE A 706 -17.50 10.66 1.14
CA ILE A 706 -17.32 11.81 0.24
C ILE A 706 -16.47 12.89 0.94
N TRP A 707 -16.71 13.14 2.22
CA TRP A 707 -15.94 14.08 3.02
C TRP A 707 -14.45 13.69 3.12
N ILE A 708 -14.17 12.43 3.48
CA ILE A 708 -12.79 11.90 3.55
C ILE A 708 -12.12 11.95 2.18
N SER A 709 -12.85 11.58 1.12
CA SER A 709 -12.38 11.67 -0.28
C SER A 709 -12.06 13.09 -0.69
N GLY A 710 -12.89 14.07 -0.31
CA GLY A 710 -12.65 15.48 -0.59
C GLY A 710 -11.34 15.99 0.01
N TRP A 711 -11.08 15.66 1.28
CA TRP A 711 -9.83 16.04 1.95
C TRP A 711 -8.61 15.28 1.44
N SER A 712 -8.79 14.03 1.04
CA SER A 712 -7.79 13.28 0.30
C SER A 712 -7.39 13.98 -1.01
N LEU A 713 -8.37 14.46 -1.79
CA LEU A 713 -8.12 15.21 -3.02
C LEU A 713 -7.39 16.54 -2.75
N VAL A 714 -7.78 17.26 -1.70
CA VAL A 714 -7.08 18.50 -1.27
C VAL A 714 -5.61 18.21 -0.99
N GLY A 715 -5.30 17.16 -0.22
CA GLY A 715 -3.93 16.75 0.08
C GLY A 715 -3.12 16.44 -1.18
N GLY A 716 -3.72 15.71 -2.12
CA GLY A 716 -3.12 15.44 -3.43
C GLY A 716 -2.88 16.72 -4.26
N VAL A 717 -3.87 17.62 -4.35
CA VAL A 717 -3.75 18.88 -5.12
C VAL A 717 -2.67 19.80 -4.53
N LEU A 718 -2.58 19.90 -3.20
CA LEU A 718 -1.52 20.68 -2.53
C LEU A 718 -0.14 20.11 -2.86
N ALA A 719 0.01 18.79 -2.72
CA ALA A 719 1.22 18.09 -3.08
C ALA A 719 1.57 18.29 -4.56
N LEU A 720 0.59 18.35 -5.48
CA LEU A 720 0.80 18.66 -6.90
C LEU A 720 1.27 20.09 -7.17
N ARG A 721 0.63 21.09 -6.55
CA ARG A 721 0.83 22.52 -6.86
C ARG A 721 2.11 23.09 -6.23
N VAL A 722 2.47 22.62 -5.03
CA VAL A 722 3.60 23.16 -4.27
C VAL A 722 4.83 22.27 -4.44
N ARG A 723 5.93 22.81 -4.97
CA ARG A 723 7.16 22.05 -5.29
C ARG A 723 8.19 22.01 -4.14
N LEU A 724 8.20 23.04 -3.29
CA LEU A 724 9.16 23.16 -2.19
C LEU A 724 8.61 22.46 -0.94
N LEU A 725 9.32 21.44 -0.46
CA LEU A 725 8.93 20.65 0.73
C LEU A 725 8.58 21.49 1.97
N PRO A 726 9.34 22.53 2.39
CA PRO A 726 8.96 23.32 3.56
C PRO A 726 7.66 24.12 3.34
N ARG A 727 7.42 24.60 2.12
CA ARG A 727 6.16 25.29 1.79
C ARG A 727 4.99 24.32 1.76
N LEU A 728 5.20 23.10 1.26
CA LEU A 728 4.17 22.06 1.24
C LEU A 728 3.80 21.64 2.67
N ALA A 729 4.80 21.43 3.54
CA ALA A 729 4.56 21.15 4.96
C ALA A 729 3.73 22.27 5.60
N LEU A 730 4.06 23.53 5.35
CA LEU A 730 3.27 24.67 5.82
C LEU A 730 1.82 24.62 5.33
N PHE A 731 1.58 24.40 4.03
CA PHE A 731 0.23 24.32 3.48
C PHE A 731 -0.57 23.11 3.97
N VAL A 732 0.08 21.96 4.18
CA VAL A 732 -0.55 20.78 4.80
C VAL A 732 -0.94 21.08 6.25
N CYS A 733 -0.06 21.71 7.03
CA CYS A 733 -0.38 22.15 8.40
C CYS A 733 -1.54 23.15 8.42
N LEU A 734 -1.54 24.14 7.53
CA LEU A 734 -2.64 25.10 7.40
C LEU A 734 -3.96 24.41 7.00
N SER A 735 -3.90 23.41 6.12
CA SER A 735 -5.10 22.68 5.68
C SER A 735 -5.64 21.77 6.77
N CYS A 736 -4.77 21.09 7.52
CA CYS A 736 -5.18 20.34 8.72
C CYS A 736 -5.77 21.26 9.79
N GLY A 737 -5.18 22.45 10.00
CA GLY A 737 -5.71 23.47 10.91
C GLY A 737 -7.08 23.99 10.46
N PHE A 738 -7.24 24.27 9.17
CA PHE A 738 -8.53 24.67 8.59
C PHE A 738 -9.58 23.55 8.68
N LEU A 739 -9.22 22.31 8.36
CA LEU A 739 -10.06 21.12 8.54
C LEU A 739 -10.49 20.98 10.01
N TRP A 740 -9.58 21.19 10.96
CA TRP A 740 -9.90 21.14 12.38
C TRP A 740 -10.92 22.21 12.78
N VAL A 741 -10.70 23.47 12.37
CA VAL A 741 -11.64 24.57 12.64
C VAL A 741 -12.99 24.31 11.97
N LEU A 742 -13.01 23.75 10.77
CA LEU A 742 -14.25 23.43 10.05
C LEU A 742 -15.04 22.31 10.74
N CYS A 743 -14.38 21.20 11.10
CA CYS A 743 -15.01 20.12 11.87
C CYS A 743 -15.52 20.63 13.23
N PHE A 744 -14.75 21.49 13.90
CA PHE A 744 -15.16 22.08 15.17
C PHE A 744 -16.37 23.03 15.01
N SER A 745 -16.39 23.84 13.95
CA SER A 745 -17.53 24.71 13.62
C SER A 745 -18.80 23.92 13.31
N LEU A 746 -18.67 22.82 12.56
CA LEU A 746 -19.77 21.88 12.32
C LEU A 746 -20.26 21.24 13.62
N LEU A 747 -19.35 20.87 14.53
CA LEU A 747 -19.72 20.34 15.84
C LEU A 747 -20.48 21.37 16.70
N ILE A 748 -20.12 22.66 16.64
CA ILE A 748 -20.88 23.74 17.28
C ILE A 748 -22.31 23.80 16.72
N GLN A 749 -22.48 23.54 15.42
CA GLN A 749 -23.78 23.39 14.74
C GLN A 749 -24.44 22.02 14.94
N ALA A 750 -23.88 21.20 15.83
CA ALA A 750 -24.31 19.85 16.18
C ALA A 750 -24.13 18.77 15.10
N TYR A 751 -23.20 18.96 14.16
CA TYR A 751 -22.76 17.92 13.23
C TYR A 751 -21.37 17.39 13.62
N TRP A 752 -21.29 16.14 14.03
CA TRP A 752 -20.02 15.46 14.26
C TRP A 752 -19.56 14.76 12.98
N VAL A 753 -18.42 15.23 12.45
CA VAL A 753 -17.83 14.77 11.19
C VAL A 753 -16.41 14.25 11.39
N PRO A 754 -15.93 13.32 10.54
CA PRO A 754 -14.68 12.60 10.79
C PRO A 754 -13.43 13.46 10.50
N PHE A 755 -12.83 14.03 11.55
CA PHE A 755 -11.57 14.79 11.45
C PHE A 755 -10.36 13.88 11.19
N ILE A 756 -10.12 12.88 12.04
CA ILE A 756 -8.92 12.03 11.97
C ILE A 756 -8.82 11.28 10.64
N PRO A 757 -9.86 10.58 10.16
CA PRO A 757 -9.82 9.93 8.85
C PRO A 757 -9.51 10.92 7.71
N SER A 758 -10.11 12.11 7.75
CA SER A 758 -9.90 13.14 6.72
C SER A 758 -8.47 13.70 6.75
N ALA A 759 -7.92 13.94 7.94
CA ALA A 759 -6.54 14.41 8.12
C ALA A 759 -5.52 13.34 7.68
N LEU A 760 -5.75 12.08 8.04
CA LEU A 760 -4.92 10.96 7.58
C LEU A 760 -4.99 10.80 6.05
N ALA A 761 -6.18 10.92 5.46
CA ALA A 761 -6.34 10.81 4.02
C ALA A 761 -5.64 11.99 3.30
N LEU A 762 -5.74 13.21 3.83
CA LEU A 762 -5.03 14.39 3.33
C LEU A 762 -3.51 14.19 3.36
N MET A 763 -2.95 13.84 4.52
CA MET A 763 -1.51 13.65 4.70
C MET A 763 -0.99 12.44 3.91
N GLY A 764 -1.69 11.31 3.97
CA GLY A 764 -1.33 10.08 3.27
C GLY A 764 -1.31 10.26 1.76
N THR A 765 -2.34 10.89 1.19
CA THR A 765 -2.39 11.19 -0.25
C THR A 765 -1.28 12.16 -0.64
N GLY A 766 -1.06 13.20 0.16
CA GLY A 766 0.05 14.13 -0.04
C GLY A 766 1.40 13.43 -0.11
N SER A 767 1.68 12.54 0.85
CA SER A 767 2.92 11.74 0.89
C SER A 767 3.08 10.83 -0.32
N VAL A 768 2.03 10.11 -0.73
CA VAL A 768 2.06 9.26 -1.94
C VAL A 768 2.36 10.09 -3.19
N VAL A 769 1.73 11.25 -3.33
CA VAL A 769 1.94 12.17 -4.47
C VAL A 769 3.33 12.82 -4.45
N ILE A 770 3.91 13.07 -3.27
CA ILE A 770 5.30 13.55 -3.14
C ILE A 770 6.28 12.44 -3.57
N VAL A 771 6.09 11.21 -3.10
CA VAL A 771 6.94 10.07 -3.48
C VAL A 771 6.87 9.84 -4.98
N SER A 772 5.69 9.95 -5.59
CA SER A 772 5.53 9.86 -7.05
C SER A 772 6.13 11.03 -7.83
N LYS A 773 6.50 12.13 -7.16
CA LYS A 773 7.20 13.28 -7.77
C LYS A 773 8.72 13.21 -7.63
N LEU A 774 9.20 12.51 -6.60
CA LEU A 774 10.63 12.32 -6.34
C LEU A 774 11.21 11.15 -7.15
N LYS A 775 10.37 10.19 -7.54
CA LYS A 775 10.63 9.22 -8.60
C LYS A 775 10.36 9.85 -9.96
#